data_AF-A0A3S3NXJ5-F1
#
_entry.id   AF-A0A3S3NXJ5-F1
#
_cell.length_a   1.000
_cell.length_b   1.000
_cell.length_c   1.000
_cell.angle_alpha   90.00
_cell.angle_beta   90.00
_cell.angle_gamma   90.00
#
_symmetry.space_group_name_H-M   'P 1'
#
loop_
_entity.id
_entity.type
_entity.pdbx_description
1 polymer ?
#
loop_
_entity_poly.entity_id
_entity_poly.type
_entity_poly.pdbx_seq_one_letter_code
_entity_poly.pdbx_strand_id
1 'polypeptide(L)'
;MAERVFQASKKSSTKNSDQPTHFTVNWCDLVYTVDKPLIYKLWLMLQGRVREVGSKTILKGLNGDFKSGELTALMGPSGAGKSTLLNCVSSKKQKGRSGFVGFSGENKINIAFIPQHDYFFSLLTVREALTFASKLQNSAFGSEGRNFELEDESKAPVNTENFHRTIVDSIIKRLGLEVCADTKIQNLSGGQAKRLAVGQELVAKPNILILDEPTSGLDSSSCYQTIELLRSLTQEAYPMAIVVTIHQPSANVFNLFHKIYVVSVIGKCIYDGPPREVVEFLASFGLQCPQFYNPADYLIEIASGDYGHQCLSEIATFVSKIQLERETQKTTKILDDWIGQPKFPPLPHLFYLTHRCVLCLKRDKLLFFFRLFVYASIAFLTSILFYDIGNISNGCPPESLWHLTLNTINKVHREIKTKRVLIRNNLGFLFMSEVVSMVAALLVNVVTLPLTVDAIKKESSNGWYQVSTYFAALTIADIPLQTFCSLLYCTIIYWATSQAPQFARFLLFWLTQLLLGFIGQTQGLLVGAIFAFNLTAAIFVAPLSSVPFLLFSCYLIKFADIPFYLKPLGYLSYFKYAFECILIAVFGMDRCGSEVGTKLLMIKRQVIFFLNSLFLHGLNVKGEDDDLKYLLKNTTDSMVDIAVSQFFIYEVTDEGKYNSPVLISYSLTEDQFWTNITLLIIYLIVLRFMSLVILLKQTTIYK
;
A
#
# COMPACT_ATOMS: atom_id res chain seq x y z
N MET A 1 -58.67 -35.78 -9.97
CA MET A 1 -57.80 -36.55 -9.05
C MET A 1 -56.45 -35.87 -8.82
N ALA A 2 -55.92 -35.09 -9.77
CA ALA A 2 -54.72 -34.24 -9.59
C ALA A 2 -54.91 -33.02 -8.67
N GLU A 3 -56.12 -32.48 -8.50
CA GLU A 3 -56.38 -31.35 -7.57
C GLU A 3 -56.48 -31.75 -6.08
N ARG A 4 -56.72 -33.03 -5.77
CA ARG A 4 -56.80 -33.52 -4.38
C ARG A 4 -55.43 -33.82 -3.77
N VAL A 5 -54.39 -34.04 -4.60
CA VAL A 5 -53.01 -34.18 -4.14
C VAL A 5 -52.42 -32.80 -3.77
N PHE A 6 -52.86 -31.73 -4.44
CA PHE A 6 -52.39 -30.37 -4.18
C PHE A 6 -52.92 -29.77 -2.86
N GLN A 7 -54.12 -30.18 -2.41
CA GLN A 7 -54.69 -29.72 -1.14
C GLN A 7 -54.19 -30.50 0.09
N ALA A 8 -53.65 -31.71 -0.07
CA ALA A 8 -53.11 -32.52 1.03
C ALA A 8 -51.75 -32.01 1.55
N SER A 9 -51.00 -31.26 0.73
CA SER A 9 -49.71 -30.64 1.11
C SER A 9 -49.84 -29.43 2.06
N LYS A 10 -51.04 -28.81 2.14
CA LYS A 10 -51.25 -27.54 2.86
C LYS A 10 -51.53 -27.66 4.36
N LYS A 11 -51.55 -28.86 4.95
CA LYS A 11 -52.03 -29.09 6.33
C LYS A 11 -51.01 -29.59 7.36
N SER A 12 -49.70 -29.60 7.07
CA SER A 12 -48.67 -30.03 8.03
C SER A 12 -47.59 -28.98 8.37
N SER A 13 -47.91 -27.68 8.36
CA SER A 13 -46.99 -26.64 8.86
C SER A 13 -47.36 -26.23 10.29
N THR A 14 -47.26 -27.16 11.24
CA THR A 14 -47.10 -26.83 12.66
C THR A 14 -45.61 -26.67 12.95
N LYS A 15 -45.27 -25.51 13.52
CA LYS A 15 -43.93 -25.03 13.91
C LYS A 15 -42.98 -26.15 14.38
N ASN A 16 -41.96 -26.44 13.58
CA ASN A 16 -40.67 -26.94 14.05
C ASN A 16 -39.63 -25.86 13.73
N SER A 17 -38.91 -25.41 14.76
CA SER A 17 -38.02 -24.25 14.76
C SER A 17 -36.61 -24.52 14.21
N ASP A 18 -36.37 -25.66 13.56
CA ASP A 18 -35.03 -26.06 13.09
C ASP A 18 -35.06 -26.62 11.65
N GLN A 19 -35.43 -25.80 10.67
CA GLN A 19 -35.21 -26.11 9.25
C GLN A 19 -34.12 -25.20 8.66
N PRO A 20 -33.19 -25.73 7.85
CA PRO A 20 -32.16 -24.93 7.20
C PRO A 20 -32.83 -23.83 6.36
N THR A 21 -32.39 -22.58 6.55
CA THR A 21 -32.99 -21.42 5.90
C THR A 21 -32.65 -21.42 4.41
N HIS A 22 -33.49 -22.07 3.60
CA HIS A 22 -33.38 -22.04 2.15
C HIS A 22 -33.56 -20.61 1.65
N PHE A 23 -32.55 -20.09 0.96
CA PHE A 23 -32.62 -18.81 0.26
C PHE A 23 -32.46 -18.99 -1.25
N THR A 24 -32.90 -17.98 -2.00
CA THR A 24 -32.76 -17.90 -3.46
C THR A 24 -32.32 -16.49 -3.83
N VAL A 25 -31.33 -16.38 -4.70
CA VAL A 25 -30.92 -15.12 -5.34
C VAL A 25 -31.37 -15.18 -6.79
N ASN A 26 -32.07 -14.15 -7.25
CA ASN A 26 -32.54 -14.02 -8.62
C ASN A 26 -32.11 -12.69 -9.23
N TRP A 27 -31.98 -12.62 -10.55
CA TRP A 27 -31.75 -11.38 -11.27
C TRP A 27 -32.68 -11.30 -12.47
N CYS A 28 -33.18 -10.09 -12.74
CA CYS A 28 -34.15 -9.80 -13.78
C CYS A 28 -33.67 -8.63 -14.64
N ASP A 29 -33.76 -8.80 -15.96
CA ASP A 29 -33.37 -7.85 -17.01
C ASP A 29 -32.00 -7.21 -16.75
N LEU A 30 -31.03 -8.03 -16.32
CA LEU A 30 -29.73 -7.53 -15.93
C LEU A 30 -28.93 -7.09 -17.16
N VAL A 31 -28.59 -5.81 -17.20
CA VAL A 31 -27.82 -5.16 -18.25
C VAL A 31 -26.61 -4.49 -17.63
N TYR A 32 -25.47 -4.60 -18.31
CA TYR A 32 -24.24 -3.96 -17.85
C TYR A 32 -23.53 -3.24 -18.99
N THR A 33 -23.34 -1.94 -18.84
CA THR A 33 -22.65 -1.07 -19.79
C THR A 33 -21.32 -0.60 -19.21
N VAL A 34 -20.26 -0.79 -19.98
CA VAL A 34 -18.93 -0.25 -19.62
C VAL A 34 -18.77 1.10 -20.27
N ASP A 35 -18.70 2.13 -19.43
CA ASP A 35 -18.31 3.47 -19.83
C ASP A 35 -16.81 3.67 -19.64
N LYS A 36 -16.14 4.13 -20.70
CA LYS A 36 -14.73 4.49 -20.64
C LYS A 36 -14.56 5.80 -19.85
N PRO A 37 -13.69 5.87 -18.82
CA PRO A 37 -13.48 7.10 -18.07
C PRO A 37 -12.89 8.22 -18.95
N LEU A 38 -13.20 9.47 -18.60
CA LEU A 38 -12.81 10.67 -19.36
C LEU A 38 -11.30 10.75 -19.66
N ILE A 39 -10.44 10.39 -18.69
CA ILE A 39 -8.99 10.37 -18.86
C ILE A 39 -8.55 9.32 -19.89
N TYR A 40 -9.19 8.15 -19.91
CA TYR A 40 -8.91 7.10 -20.89
C TYR A 40 -9.40 7.50 -22.29
N LYS A 41 -10.54 8.19 -22.37
CA LYS A 41 -11.01 8.81 -23.62
C LYS A 41 -10.01 9.86 -24.13
N LEU A 42 -9.51 10.72 -23.25
CA LEU A 42 -8.51 11.74 -23.57
C LEU A 42 -7.19 11.11 -24.03
N TRP A 43 -6.73 10.04 -23.37
CA TRP A 43 -5.52 9.32 -23.76
C TRP A 43 -5.67 8.60 -25.11
N LEU A 44 -6.82 7.98 -25.37
CA LEU A 44 -7.13 7.39 -26.68
C LEU A 44 -7.23 8.45 -27.79
N MET A 45 -7.75 9.64 -27.46
CA MET A 45 -7.77 10.79 -28.38
C MET A 45 -6.35 11.29 -28.69
N LEU A 46 -5.47 11.38 -27.68
CA LEU A 46 -4.06 11.72 -27.87
C LEU A 46 -3.31 10.68 -28.71
N GLN A 47 -3.74 9.41 -28.71
CA GLN A 47 -3.23 8.36 -29.58
C GLN A 47 -3.88 8.30 -30.97
N GLY A 48 -4.79 9.23 -31.31
CA GLY A 48 -5.51 9.24 -32.59
C GLY A 48 -6.56 8.13 -32.74
N ARG A 49 -6.90 7.38 -31.67
CA ARG A 49 -7.86 6.26 -31.67
C ARG A 49 -9.29 6.72 -31.34
N VAL A 50 -9.76 7.76 -32.03
CA VAL A 50 -11.08 8.40 -31.78
C VAL A 50 -12.27 7.46 -32.01
N ARG A 51 -12.13 6.43 -32.86
CA ARG A 51 -13.22 5.48 -33.20
C ARG A 51 -13.65 4.55 -32.06
N GLU A 52 -12.86 4.40 -30.99
CA GLU A 52 -13.16 3.46 -29.89
C GLU A 52 -13.87 4.10 -28.67
N VAL A 53 -14.37 5.33 -28.79
CA VAL A 53 -14.88 6.13 -27.65
C VAL A 53 -16.32 5.76 -27.21
N GLY A 54 -16.97 4.81 -27.89
CA GLY A 54 -18.31 4.33 -27.54
C GLY A 54 -18.38 3.52 -26.23
N SER A 55 -19.54 3.54 -25.56
CA SER A 55 -19.87 2.62 -24.48
C SER A 55 -20.15 1.23 -25.04
N LYS A 56 -19.73 0.18 -24.31
CA LYS A 56 -19.94 -1.21 -24.73
C LYS A 56 -20.89 -1.90 -23.76
N THR A 57 -22.06 -2.31 -24.23
CA THR A 57 -22.99 -3.16 -23.47
C THR A 57 -22.49 -4.60 -23.50
N ILE A 58 -22.19 -5.16 -22.32
CA ILE A 58 -21.68 -6.53 -22.17
C ILE A 58 -22.85 -7.49 -21.92
N LEU A 59 -23.70 -7.21 -20.94
CA LEU A 59 -24.86 -8.04 -20.61
C LEU A 59 -26.13 -7.40 -21.19
N LYS A 60 -27.00 -8.21 -21.82
CA LYS A 60 -28.17 -7.72 -22.55
C LYS A 60 -29.48 -8.37 -22.06
N GLY A 61 -29.90 -8.00 -20.85
CA GLY A 61 -31.19 -8.41 -20.29
C GLY A 61 -31.19 -9.88 -19.87
N LEU A 62 -30.29 -10.23 -18.96
CA LEU A 62 -30.19 -11.60 -18.44
C LEU A 62 -31.16 -11.82 -17.28
N ASN A 63 -31.81 -12.98 -17.27
CA ASN A 63 -32.65 -13.47 -16.17
C ASN A 63 -32.08 -14.77 -15.61
N GLY A 64 -32.31 -15.08 -14.34
CA GLY A 64 -31.86 -16.34 -13.74
C GLY A 64 -31.87 -16.35 -12.22
N ASP A 65 -31.64 -17.53 -11.65
CA ASP A 65 -31.61 -17.75 -10.20
C ASP A 65 -30.55 -18.76 -9.76
N PHE A 66 -30.17 -18.73 -8.48
CA PHE A 66 -29.48 -19.84 -7.80
C PHE A 66 -29.96 -19.99 -6.35
N LYS A 67 -29.87 -21.22 -5.83
CA LYS A 67 -30.45 -21.60 -4.54
C LYS A 67 -29.42 -22.09 -3.53
N SER A 68 -29.77 -21.97 -2.25
CA SER A 68 -29.03 -22.57 -1.13
C SER A 68 -28.90 -24.09 -1.31
N GLY A 69 -27.70 -24.65 -1.13
CA GLY A 69 -27.42 -26.08 -1.29
C GLY A 69 -27.17 -26.52 -2.74
N GLU A 70 -27.15 -25.57 -3.68
CA GLU A 70 -26.92 -25.83 -5.10
C GLU A 70 -25.49 -25.47 -5.52
N LEU A 71 -24.93 -26.26 -6.45
CA LEU A 71 -23.65 -26.00 -7.10
C LEU A 71 -23.95 -25.64 -8.55
N THR A 72 -23.83 -24.35 -8.87
CA THR A 72 -24.20 -23.77 -10.15
C THR A 72 -22.97 -23.44 -10.99
N ALA A 73 -22.87 -24.00 -12.19
CA ALA A 73 -21.83 -23.65 -13.16
C ALA A 73 -22.32 -22.58 -14.14
N LEU A 74 -21.57 -21.48 -14.21
CA LEU A 74 -21.68 -20.45 -15.23
C LEU A 74 -20.72 -20.75 -16.38
N MET A 75 -21.28 -21.08 -17.54
CA MET A 75 -20.52 -21.48 -18.73
C MET A 75 -20.75 -20.52 -19.89
N GLY A 76 -19.90 -20.63 -20.92
CA GLY A 76 -19.98 -19.80 -22.12
C GLY A 76 -18.60 -19.45 -22.67
N PRO A 77 -18.51 -18.95 -23.92
CA PRO A 77 -17.25 -18.65 -24.55
C PRO A 77 -16.49 -17.51 -23.86
N SER A 78 -15.20 -17.42 -24.15
CA SER A 78 -14.36 -16.30 -23.72
C SER A 78 -14.95 -14.97 -24.22
N GLY A 79 -15.05 -13.99 -23.31
CA GLY A 79 -15.63 -12.68 -23.63
C GLY A 79 -17.16 -12.59 -23.61
N ALA A 80 -17.89 -13.67 -23.33
CA ALA A 80 -19.37 -13.67 -23.22
C ALA A 80 -19.92 -12.85 -22.04
N GLY A 81 -19.07 -12.46 -21.08
CA GLY A 81 -19.47 -11.66 -19.92
C GLY A 81 -19.70 -12.47 -18.63
N LYS A 82 -19.26 -13.73 -18.54
CA LYS A 82 -19.40 -14.61 -17.36
C LYS A 82 -18.93 -13.95 -16.05
N SER A 83 -17.67 -13.53 -15.99
CA SER A 83 -17.12 -12.85 -14.80
C SER A 83 -17.80 -11.51 -14.53
N THR A 84 -18.29 -10.83 -15.57
CA THR A 84 -19.08 -9.59 -15.43
C THR A 84 -20.43 -9.88 -14.76
N LEU A 85 -21.14 -10.93 -15.19
CA LEU A 85 -22.38 -11.39 -14.57
C LEU A 85 -22.16 -11.74 -13.10
N LEU A 86 -21.13 -12.55 -12.78
CA LEU A 86 -20.77 -12.87 -11.41
C LEU A 86 -20.55 -11.64 -10.53
N ASN A 87 -19.82 -10.64 -11.03
CA ASN A 87 -19.55 -9.40 -10.30
C ASN A 87 -20.81 -8.53 -10.12
N CYS A 88 -21.73 -8.54 -11.08
CA CYS A 88 -23.00 -7.81 -10.97
C CYS A 88 -23.97 -8.46 -9.98
N VAL A 89 -24.03 -9.79 -9.95
CA VAL A 89 -24.90 -10.57 -9.04
C VAL A 89 -24.36 -10.59 -7.61
N SER A 90 -23.04 -10.51 -7.42
CA SER A 90 -22.41 -10.35 -6.10
C SER A 90 -22.36 -8.91 -5.59
N SER A 91 -23.00 -7.97 -6.29
CA SER A 91 -23.00 -6.54 -5.98
C SER A 91 -21.62 -5.86 -5.91
N LYS A 92 -20.58 -6.47 -6.52
CA LYS A 92 -19.24 -5.89 -6.69
C LYS A 92 -19.10 -4.94 -7.89
N LYS A 93 -20.12 -4.86 -8.76
CA LYS A 93 -20.16 -3.92 -9.90
C LYS A 93 -21.51 -3.24 -9.98
N GLN A 94 -21.60 -2.08 -9.33
CA GLN A 94 -22.83 -1.27 -9.31
C GLN A 94 -22.85 -0.19 -10.41
N LYS A 95 -21.70 0.41 -10.76
CA LYS A 95 -21.62 1.46 -11.79
C LYS A 95 -21.84 0.88 -13.18
N GLY A 96 -22.84 1.38 -13.90
CA GLY A 96 -23.22 0.88 -15.23
C GLY A 96 -24.13 -0.36 -15.23
N ARG A 97 -24.60 -0.78 -14.04
CA ARG A 97 -25.59 -1.87 -13.89
C ARG A 97 -27.01 -1.28 -14.00
N SER A 98 -27.83 -1.89 -14.85
CA SER A 98 -29.29 -1.73 -14.87
C SER A 98 -29.98 -3.09 -14.77
N GLY A 99 -31.25 -3.10 -14.37
CA GLY A 99 -31.95 -4.33 -13.99
C GLY A 99 -31.96 -4.55 -12.47
N PHE A 100 -32.55 -5.66 -12.04
CA PHE A 100 -32.81 -5.97 -10.64
C PHE A 100 -32.07 -7.22 -10.20
N VAL A 101 -31.50 -7.21 -8.98
CA VAL A 101 -30.97 -8.42 -8.31
C VAL A 101 -31.69 -8.55 -6.98
N GLY A 102 -32.52 -9.58 -6.88
CA GLY A 102 -33.39 -9.87 -5.76
C GLY A 102 -32.85 -10.93 -4.82
N PHE A 103 -33.32 -10.86 -3.57
CA PHE A 103 -33.07 -11.88 -2.56
C PHE A 103 -34.39 -12.39 -1.97
N SER A 104 -34.54 -13.71 -1.96
CA SER A 104 -35.62 -14.43 -1.27
C SER A 104 -35.04 -15.19 -0.09
N GLY A 105 -35.24 -14.69 1.12
CA GLY A 105 -34.80 -15.32 2.35
C GLY A 105 -35.18 -14.49 3.58
N GLU A 106 -34.99 -15.07 4.77
CA GLU A 106 -35.37 -14.47 6.05
C GLU A 106 -34.20 -13.82 6.80
N ASN A 107 -32.96 -14.24 6.50
CA ASN A 107 -31.76 -13.83 7.22
C ASN A 107 -30.82 -12.98 6.36
N LYS A 108 -30.02 -12.14 7.01
CA LYS A 108 -28.88 -11.48 6.36
C LYS A 108 -27.89 -12.53 5.87
N ILE A 109 -27.30 -12.27 4.69
CA ILE A 109 -26.38 -13.17 4.03
C ILE A 109 -24.98 -12.57 3.93
N ASN A 110 -23.99 -13.46 3.99
CA ASN A 110 -22.60 -13.13 3.72
C ASN A 110 -22.17 -13.82 2.41
N ILE A 111 -21.59 -13.02 1.51
CA ILE A 111 -21.08 -13.49 0.22
C ILE A 111 -19.55 -13.48 0.29
N ALA A 112 -18.92 -14.61 -0.02
CA ALA A 112 -17.48 -14.69 -0.20
C ALA A 112 -17.15 -14.87 -1.68
N PHE A 113 -16.11 -14.20 -2.15
CA PHE A 113 -15.72 -14.21 -3.56
C PHE A 113 -14.25 -14.59 -3.71
N ILE A 114 -13.98 -15.58 -4.54
CA ILE A 114 -12.65 -16.06 -4.88
C ILE A 114 -12.36 -15.68 -6.33
N PRO A 115 -11.37 -14.79 -6.58
CA PRO A 115 -10.99 -14.41 -7.95
C PRO A 115 -10.32 -15.56 -8.71
N GLN A 116 -10.12 -15.35 -10.02
CA GLN A 116 -9.45 -16.30 -10.92
C GLN A 116 -8.03 -16.64 -10.47
N HIS A 117 -7.23 -15.63 -10.14
CA HIS A 117 -5.90 -15.80 -9.59
C HIS A 117 -5.92 -15.73 -8.06
N ASP A 118 -5.34 -16.75 -7.41
CA ASP A 118 -5.28 -16.80 -5.97
C ASP A 118 -4.10 -15.94 -5.46
N TYR A 119 -4.43 -14.80 -4.85
CA TYR A 119 -3.44 -13.91 -4.23
C TYR A 119 -3.27 -14.24 -2.75
N PHE A 120 -2.03 -14.51 -2.34
CA PHE A 120 -1.68 -14.85 -0.96
C PHE A 120 -0.46 -14.07 -0.47
N PHE A 121 -0.30 -14.03 0.85
CA PHE A 121 0.98 -13.70 1.47
C PHE A 121 1.89 -14.94 1.44
N SER A 122 2.72 -15.04 0.41
CA SER A 122 3.51 -16.24 0.05
C SER A 122 4.44 -16.78 1.14
N LEU A 123 4.83 -15.94 2.10
CA LEU A 123 5.74 -16.26 3.21
C LEU A 123 5.06 -16.91 4.43
N LEU A 124 3.73 -16.92 4.46
CA LEU A 124 2.95 -17.61 5.50
C LEU A 124 2.83 -19.09 5.19
N THR A 125 2.57 -19.89 6.23
CA THR A 125 2.15 -21.30 6.08
C THR A 125 0.64 -21.40 5.88
N VAL A 126 0.17 -22.56 5.40
CA VAL A 126 -1.27 -22.86 5.24
C VAL A 126 -2.03 -22.62 6.55
N ARG A 127 -1.54 -23.19 7.66
CA ARG A 127 -2.13 -23.05 9.00
C ARG A 127 -2.16 -21.61 9.47
N GLU A 128 -1.09 -20.86 9.29
CA GLU A 128 -1.04 -19.44 9.69
C GLU A 128 -2.00 -18.59 8.87
N ALA A 129 -2.06 -18.79 7.56
CA ALA A 129 -2.97 -18.05 6.70
C ALA A 129 -4.43 -18.28 7.09
N LEU A 130 -4.82 -19.52 7.40
CA LEU A 130 -6.14 -19.84 7.93
C LEU A 130 -6.37 -19.26 9.34
N THR A 131 -5.33 -19.27 10.19
CA THR A 131 -5.41 -18.68 11.54
C THR A 131 -5.62 -17.16 11.49
N PHE A 132 -4.90 -16.46 10.61
CA PHE A 132 -5.11 -15.02 10.39
C PHE A 132 -6.47 -14.74 9.78
N ALA A 133 -6.91 -15.53 8.80
CA ALA A 133 -8.27 -15.44 8.25
C ALA A 133 -9.33 -15.57 9.37
N SER A 134 -9.15 -16.53 10.28
CA SER A 134 -10.05 -16.75 11.44
C SER A 134 -10.04 -15.60 12.42
N LYS A 135 -8.86 -15.11 12.79
CA LYS A 135 -8.72 -13.98 13.71
C LYS A 135 -9.31 -12.68 13.15
N LEU A 136 -9.25 -12.47 11.84
CA LEU A 136 -9.76 -11.25 11.20
C LEU A 136 -11.27 -11.32 10.92
N GLN A 137 -11.75 -12.42 10.35
CA GLN A 137 -13.15 -12.57 9.96
C GLN A 137 -14.08 -12.92 11.13
N ASN A 138 -13.58 -13.67 12.12
CA ASN A 138 -14.35 -14.07 13.31
C ASN A 138 -14.03 -13.21 14.54
N SER A 139 -13.39 -12.06 14.41
CA SER A 139 -13.03 -11.19 15.55
C SER A 139 -14.23 -10.68 16.36
N ALA A 140 -15.41 -10.58 15.73
CA ALA A 140 -16.63 -10.08 16.37
C ALA A 140 -17.39 -11.16 17.18
N PHE A 141 -16.97 -12.43 17.08
CA PHE A 141 -17.64 -13.56 17.74
C PHE A 141 -17.46 -13.59 19.26
N GLY A 142 -16.49 -12.85 19.82
CA GLY A 142 -16.35 -12.72 21.28
C GLY A 142 -17.55 -12.04 21.97
N SER A 143 -18.46 -11.44 21.20
CA SER A 143 -19.59 -10.65 21.72
C SER A 143 -20.99 -11.13 21.30
N GLU A 144 -21.13 -11.92 20.23
CA GLU A 144 -22.43 -12.43 19.77
C GLU A 144 -22.26 -13.89 19.33
N GLY A 145 -22.72 -14.82 20.18
CA GLY A 145 -22.66 -16.26 19.97
C GLY A 145 -23.47 -16.69 18.74
N ARG A 146 -22.83 -16.74 17.59
CA ARG A 146 -23.26 -17.64 16.51
C ARG A 146 -22.84 -19.04 16.94
N ASN A 147 -23.81 -19.87 17.28
CA ASN A 147 -23.62 -21.27 17.68
C ASN A 147 -22.82 -22.01 16.58
N PHE A 148 -21.52 -22.14 16.80
CA PHE A 148 -20.82 -23.31 16.29
C PHE A 148 -21.31 -24.42 17.20
N GLU A 149 -22.27 -25.22 16.72
CA GLU A 149 -22.58 -26.52 17.33
C GLU A 149 -21.31 -27.35 17.21
N LEU A 150 -20.44 -27.19 18.21
CA LEU A 150 -19.44 -28.17 18.57
C LEU A 150 -20.23 -29.20 19.38
N GLU A 151 -20.24 -30.45 18.92
CA GLU A 151 -20.95 -31.57 19.54
C GLU A 151 -20.44 -31.92 20.97
N ASP A 152 -19.50 -31.15 21.53
CA ASP A 152 -18.97 -31.37 22.87
C ASP A 152 -19.55 -30.38 23.89
N GLU A 153 -20.54 -30.86 24.65
CA GLU A 153 -21.16 -30.22 25.81
C GLU A 153 -20.18 -30.01 27.00
N SER A 154 -19.15 -29.18 26.83
CA SER A 154 -18.32 -28.74 27.96
C SER A 154 -18.27 -27.22 28.06
N LYS A 155 -19.07 -26.70 29.00
CA LYS A 155 -19.17 -25.29 29.42
C LYS A 155 -17.89 -24.82 30.14
N ALA A 156 -16.76 -24.81 29.45
CA ALA A 156 -15.57 -24.05 29.87
C ALA A 156 -15.53 -22.72 29.12
N PRO A 157 -15.07 -21.61 29.73
CA PRO A 157 -14.84 -20.36 29.01
C PRO A 157 -13.82 -20.64 27.90
N VAL A 158 -14.27 -20.64 26.65
CA VAL A 158 -13.43 -20.96 25.51
C VAL A 158 -12.38 -19.87 25.37
N ASN A 159 -11.12 -20.19 25.69
CA ASN A 159 -9.98 -19.32 25.37
C ASN A 159 -10.04 -18.97 23.88
N THR A 160 -10.03 -17.68 23.53
CA THR A 160 -10.12 -17.19 22.14
C THR A 160 -9.11 -17.85 21.20
N GLU A 161 -7.92 -18.19 21.70
CA GLU A 161 -6.90 -18.91 20.92
C GLU A 161 -7.28 -20.36 20.62
N ASN A 162 -7.90 -21.06 21.56
CA ASN A 162 -8.36 -22.44 21.35
C ASN A 162 -9.50 -22.47 20.32
N PHE A 163 -10.40 -21.48 20.34
CA PHE A 163 -11.47 -21.35 19.35
C PHE A 163 -10.96 -21.26 17.91
N HIS A 164 -10.04 -20.33 17.64
CA HIS A 164 -9.50 -20.16 16.29
C HIS A 164 -8.74 -21.40 15.82
N ARG A 165 -8.00 -22.06 16.73
CA ARG A 165 -7.27 -23.29 16.43
C ARG A 165 -8.21 -24.42 16.02
N THR A 166 -9.29 -24.66 16.77
CA THR A 166 -10.28 -25.71 16.46
C THR A 166 -10.92 -25.50 15.09
N ILE A 167 -11.30 -24.25 14.76
CA ILE A 167 -11.84 -23.94 13.43
C ILE A 167 -10.81 -24.24 12.34
N VAL A 168 -9.57 -23.78 12.51
CA VAL A 168 -8.50 -24.00 11.51
C VAL A 168 -8.23 -25.48 11.31
N ASP A 169 -8.14 -26.26 12.40
CA ASP A 169 -7.92 -27.70 12.33
C ASP A 169 -9.07 -28.43 11.62
N SER A 170 -10.32 -28.05 11.90
CA SER A 170 -11.49 -28.61 11.20
C SER A 170 -11.47 -28.34 9.69
N ILE A 171 -11.06 -27.13 9.29
CA ILE A 171 -10.99 -26.73 7.87
C ILE A 171 -9.84 -27.43 7.16
N ILE A 172 -8.67 -27.54 7.80
CA ILE A 172 -7.53 -28.28 7.25
C ILE A 172 -7.91 -29.74 6.97
N LYS A 173 -8.59 -30.39 7.92
CA LYS A 173 -9.07 -31.76 7.76
C LYS A 173 -10.11 -31.88 6.65
N ARG A 174 -11.11 -31.00 6.65
CA ARG A 174 -12.20 -30.98 5.65
C ARG A 174 -11.72 -30.77 4.22
N LEU A 175 -10.65 -29.99 4.02
CA LEU A 175 -10.07 -29.71 2.70
C LEU A 175 -8.95 -30.69 2.31
N GLY A 176 -8.60 -31.64 3.18
CA GLY A 176 -7.49 -32.57 2.95
C GLY A 176 -6.14 -31.87 2.85
N LEU A 177 -5.91 -30.82 3.63
CA LEU A 177 -4.68 -30.01 3.64
C LEU A 177 -3.70 -30.42 4.76
N GLU A 178 -3.94 -31.55 5.45
CA GLU A 178 -3.16 -31.99 6.61
C GLU A 178 -1.65 -32.12 6.29
N VAL A 179 -1.33 -32.70 5.14
CA VAL A 179 0.07 -32.93 4.70
C VAL A 179 0.83 -31.63 4.48
N CYS A 180 0.15 -30.56 4.05
CA CYS A 180 0.77 -29.27 3.75
C CYS A 180 0.46 -28.16 4.77
N ALA A 181 -0.14 -28.51 5.91
CA ALA A 181 -0.60 -27.54 6.92
C ALA A 181 0.51 -26.58 7.38
N ASP A 182 1.73 -27.08 7.56
CA ASP A 182 2.88 -26.27 8.02
C ASP A 182 3.85 -25.90 6.89
N THR A 183 3.47 -26.17 5.64
CA THR A 183 4.23 -25.80 4.44
C THR A 183 3.96 -24.33 4.07
N LYS A 184 4.99 -23.60 3.63
CA LYS A 184 4.84 -22.23 3.12
C LYS A 184 4.02 -22.20 1.84
N ILE A 185 3.18 -21.18 1.69
CA ILE A 185 2.24 -21.05 0.56
C ILE A 185 2.95 -21.03 -0.79
N GLN A 186 4.12 -20.39 -0.89
CA GLN A 186 4.94 -20.37 -2.11
C GLN A 186 5.36 -21.76 -2.64
N ASN A 187 5.29 -22.81 -1.81
CA ASN A 187 5.70 -24.17 -2.16
C ASN A 187 4.52 -25.12 -2.39
N LEU A 188 3.29 -24.62 -2.45
CA LEU A 188 2.09 -25.44 -2.65
C LEU A 188 1.90 -25.80 -4.13
N SER A 189 1.29 -26.97 -4.38
CA SER A 189 0.77 -27.27 -5.72
C SER A 189 -0.44 -26.38 -6.05
N GLY A 190 -0.76 -26.21 -7.33
CA GLY A 190 -1.92 -25.40 -7.75
C GLY A 190 -3.24 -25.88 -7.12
N GLY A 191 -3.46 -27.20 -7.04
CA GLY A 191 -4.65 -27.76 -6.40
C GLY A 191 -4.70 -27.51 -4.88
N GLN A 192 -3.56 -27.61 -4.19
CA GLN A 192 -3.47 -27.29 -2.76
C GLN A 192 -3.69 -25.80 -2.50
N ALA A 193 -3.09 -24.93 -3.32
CA ALA A 193 -3.30 -23.50 -3.25
C ALA A 193 -4.78 -23.15 -3.46
N LYS A 194 -5.47 -23.82 -4.40
CA LYS A 194 -6.89 -23.55 -4.62
C LYS A 194 -7.77 -23.96 -3.44
N ARG A 195 -7.51 -25.13 -2.85
CA ARG A 195 -8.19 -25.56 -1.63
C ARG A 195 -7.92 -24.60 -0.47
N LEU A 196 -6.70 -24.08 -0.34
CA LEU A 196 -6.39 -23.04 0.65
C LEU A 196 -7.19 -21.75 0.39
N ALA A 197 -7.33 -21.29 -0.86
CA ALA A 197 -8.15 -20.13 -1.19
C ALA A 197 -9.61 -20.33 -0.77
N VAL A 198 -10.16 -21.52 -1.00
CA VAL A 198 -11.49 -21.91 -0.51
C VAL A 198 -11.54 -21.89 1.02
N GLY A 199 -10.55 -22.50 1.68
CA GLY A 199 -10.46 -22.57 3.13
C GLY A 199 -10.42 -21.20 3.80
N GLN A 200 -9.68 -20.24 3.25
CA GLN A 200 -9.60 -18.87 3.78
C GLN A 200 -10.97 -18.19 3.88
N GLU A 201 -11.86 -18.46 2.92
CA GLU A 201 -13.21 -17.89 2.91
C GLU A 201 -14.21 -18.73 3.73
N LEU A 202 -14.02 -20.06 3.79
CA LEU A 202 -14.88 -20.95 4.58
C LEU A 202 -14.81 -20.69 6.09
N VAL A 203 -13.72 -20.10 6.57
CA VAL A 203 -13.53 -19.74 7.97
C VAL A 203 -14.66 -18.84 8.52
N ALA A 204 -15.23 -17.98 7.68
CA ALA A 204 -16.35 -17.11 8.07
C ALA A 204 -17.73 -17.77 7.96
N LYS A 205 -17.82 -19.02 7.48
CA LYS A 205 -19.06 -19.73 7.14
C LYS A 205 -20.00 -18.87 6.25
N PRO A 206 -19.60 -18.54 5.00
CA PRO A 206 -20.42 -17.74 4.10
C PRO A 206 -21.68 -18.49 3.66
N ASN A 207 -22.75 -17.75 3.36
CA ASN A 207 -23.98 -18.31 2.78
C ASN A 207 -23.81 -18.62 1.30
N ILE A 208 -23.11 -17.73 0.59
CA ILE A 208 -22.88 -17.80 -0.84
C ILE A 208 -21.37 -17.75 -1.07
N LEU A 209 -20.84 -18.75 -1.77
CA LEU A 209 -19.44 -18.80 -2.19
C LEU A 209 -19.37 -18.70 -3.72
N ILE A 210 -18.70 -17.67 -4.21
CA ILE A 210 -18.55 -17.42 -5.64
C ILE A 210 -17.08 -17.65 -6.01
N LEU A 211 -16.84 -18.44 -7.04
CA LEU A 211 -15.49 -18.69 -7.56
C LEU A 211 -15.41 -18.34 -9.04
N ASP A 212 -14.49 -17.46 -9.41
CA ASP A 212 -14.19 -17.19 -10.81
C ASP A 212 -13.14 -18.19 -11.30
N GLU A 213 -13.48 -19.02 -12.29
CA GLU A 213 -12.61 -20.00 -12.96
C GLU A 213 -11.72 -20.84 -12.03
N PRO A 214 -12.30 -21.58 -11.05
CA PRO A 214 -11.51 -22.28 -10.05
C PRO A 214 -10.69 -23.46 -10.59
N THR A 215 -10.98 -23.90 -11.81
CA THR A 215 -10.31 -25.03 -12.47
C THR A 215 -9.16 -24.60 -13.39
N SER A 216 -8.91 -23.30 -13.53
CA SER A 216 -7.86 -22.77 -14.40
C SER A 216 -6.47 -23.11 -13.85
N GLY A 217 -5.58 -23.63 -14.71
CA GLY A 217 -4.22 -24.01 -14.32
C GLY A 217 -4.10 -25.29 -13.48
N LEU A 218 -5.19 -26.06 -13.32
CA LEU A 218 -5.18 -27.37 -12.67
C LEU A 218 -5.10 -28.50 -13.70
N ASP A 219 -4.47 -29.61 -13.32
CA ASP A 219 -4.57 -30.88 -14.04
C ASP A 219 -5.98 -31.49 -13.89
N SER A 220 -6.32 -32.44 -14.75
CA SER A 220 -7.66 -33.05 -14.79
C SER A 220 -8.07 -33.72 -13.48
N SER A 221 -7.12 -34.33 -12.77
CA SER A 221 -7.39 -35.01 -11.49
C SER A 221 -7.63 -34.01 -10.36
N SER A 222 -6.79 -32.97 -10.25
CA SER A 222 -6.98 -31.89 -9.27
C SER A 222 -8.27 -31.10 -9.52
N CYS A 223 -8.63 -30.89 -10.80
CA CYS A 223 -9.88 -30.25 -11.19
C CYS A 223 -11.10 -31.03 -10.67
N TYR A 224 -11.15 -32.33 -10.92
CA TYR A 224 -12.23 -33.20 -10.42
C TYR A 224 -12.34 -33.15 -8.89
N GLN A 225 -11.22 -33.35 -8.19
CA GLN A 225 -11.18 -33.31 -6.72
C GLN A 225 -11.63 -31.95 -6.16
N THR A 226 -11.32 -30.85 -6.84
CA THR A 226 -11.72 -29.51 -6.40
C THR A 226 -13.23 -29.30 -6.57
N ILE A 227 -13.81 -29.70 -7.69
CA ILE A 227 -15.26 -29.58 -7.91
C ILE A 227 -16.05 -30.56 -7.04
N GLU A 228 -15.55 -31.79 -6.86
CA GLU A 228 -16.13 -32.77 -5.95
C GLU A 228 -16.16 -32.25 -4.51
N LEU A 229 -15.06 -31.66 -4.05
CA LEU A 229 -15.01 -30.98 -2.76
C LEU A 229 -16.06 -29.86 -2.68
N LEU A 230 -16.12 -28.95 -3.67
CA LEU A 230 -17.14 -27.89 -3.67
C LEU A 230 -18.56 -28.47 -3.60
N ARG A 231 -18.83 -29.55 -4.33
CA ARG A 231 -20.12 -30.25 -4.27
C ARG A 231 -20.41 -30.82 -2.89
N SER A 232 -19.42 -31.40 -2.21
CA SER A 232 -19.64 -31.92 -0.85
C SER A 232 -19.96 -30.79 0.14
N LEU A 233 -19.37 -29.59 -0.04
CA LEU A 233 -19.69 -28.43 0.82
C LEU A 233 -21.15 -27.97 0.69
N THR A 234 -21.81 -28.14 -0.46
CA THR A 234 -23.22 -27.77 -0.63
C THR A 234 -24.20 -28.74 0.04
N GLN A 235 -23.74 -29.96 0.34
CA GLN A 235 -24.57 -31.05 0.89
C GLN A 235 -24.55 -31.12 2.43
N GLU A 236 -23.86 -30.19 3.08
CA GLU A 236 -23.75 -30.18 4.53
C GLU A 236 -25.01 -29.66 5.23
N ALA A 237 -25.07 -29.87 6.55
CA ALA A 237 -26.16 -29.40 7.41
C ALA A 237 -26.45 -27.90 7.26
N TYR A 238 -25.43 -27.11 6.92
CA TYR A 238 -25.57 -25.71 6.53
C TYR A 238 -25.45 -25.57 5.00
N PRO A 239 -26.57 -25.57 4.25
CA PRO A 239 -26.53 -25.63 2.78
C PRO A 239 -26.09 -24.30 2.18
N MET A 240 -24.81 -24.17 1.86
CA MET A 240 -24.27 -23.00 1.14
C MET A 240 -24.60 -23.05 -0.36
N ALA A 241 -24.85 -21.89 -0.97
CA ALA A 241 -24.95 -21.77 -2.43
C ALA A 241 -23.55 -21.55 -3.01
N ILE A 242 -23.15 -22.34 -4.01
CA ILE A 242 -21.85 -22.20 -4.66
C ILE A 242 -22.04 -21.91 -6.14
N VAL A 243 -21.47 -20.80 -6.61
CA VAL A 243 -21.51 -20.41 -8.02
C VAL A 243 -20.10 -20.35 -8.56
N VAL A 244 -19.83 -21.09 -9.65
CA VAL A 244 -18.51 -21.16 -10.27
C VAL A 244 -18.58 -20.80 -11.74
N THR A 245 -17.62 -20.04 -12.28
CA THR A 245 -17.44 -19.93 -13.73
C THR A 245 -16.51 -21.02 -14.24
N ILE A 246 -16.87 -21.69 -15.34
CA ILE A 246 -16.04 -22.72 -15.95
C ILE A 246 -16.06 -22.55 -17.47
N HIS A 247 -14.88 -22.59 -18.10
CA HIS A 247 -14.74 -22.39 -19.54
C HIS A 247 -15.07 -23.68 -20.32
N GLN A 248 -14.45 -24.82 -20.01
CA GLN A 248 -14.63 -26.10 -20.70
C GLN A 248 -14.40 -27.28 -19.71
N PRO A 249 -15.45 -27.79 -19.04
CA PRO A 249 -15.30 -28.93 -18.14
C PRO A 249 -15.24 -30.25 -18.93
N SER A 250 -14.50 -31.22 -18.40
CA SER A 250 -14.63 -32.61 -18.83
C SER A 250 -16.03 -33.14 -18.52
N ALA A 251 -16.50 -34.15 -19.26
CA ALA A 251 -17.81 -34.76 -19.04
C ALA A 251 -18.03 -35.23 -17.58
N ASN A 252 -16.99 -35.73 -16.93
CA ASN A 252 -17.04 -36.13 -15.52
C ASN A 252 -17.31 -34.94 -14.59
N VAL A 253 -16.62 -33.82 -14.82
CA VAL A 253 -16.79 -32.59 -14.04
C VAL A 253 -18.14 -31.93 -14.33
N PHE A 254 -18.57 -31.93 -15.59
CA PHE A 254 -19.86 -31.40 -16.03
C PHE A 254 -21.05 -32.04 -15.29
N ASN A 255 -20.98 -33.35 -15.07
CA ASN A 255 -22.03 -34.11 -14.37
C ASN A 255 -22.01 -33.94 -12.84
N LEU A 256 -21.04 -33.23 -12.27
CA LEU A 256 -21.02 -32.91 -10.84
C LEU A 256 -21.92 -31.72 -10.48
N PHE A 257 -22.25 -30.87 -11.46
CA PHE A 257 -23.08 -29.68 -11.23
C PHE A 257 -24.53 -30.03 -10.97
N HIS A 258 -25.13 -29.33 -10.01
CA HIS A 258 -26.58 -29.41 -9.79
C HIS A 258 -27.33 -28.63 -10.89
N LYS A 259 -26.74 -27.51 -11.33
CA LYS A 259 -27.32 -26.61 -12.33
C LYS A 259 -26.25 -25.96 -13.20
N ILE A 260 -26.60 -25.72 -14.45
CA ILE A 260 -25.77 -25.08 -15.47
C ILE A 260 -26.53 -23.88 -16.03
N TYR A 261 -25.82 -22.77 -16.12
CA TYR A 261 -26.31 -21.52 -16.68
C TYR A 261 -25.33 -21.04 -17.76
N VAL A 262 -25.80 -20.93 -19.00
CA VAL A 262 -24.90 -20.67 -20.15
C VAL A 262 -25.18 -19.32 -20.78
N VAL A 263 -24.14 -18.49 -20.85
CA VAL A 263 -24.16 -17.17 -21.49
C VAL A 263 -23.49 -17.26 -22.86
N SER A 264 -24.18 -16.78 -23.89
CA SER A 264 -23.71 -16.76 -25.27
C SER A 264 -22.93 -15.49 -25.63
N VAL A 265 -22.24 -15.50 -26.78
CA VAL A 265 -21.51 -14.34 -27.32
C VAL A 265 -22.40 -13.11 -27.56
N ILE A 266 -23.70 -13.31 -27.77
CA ILE A 266 -24.66 -12.22 -27.95
C ILE A 266 -25.01 -11.51 -26.62
N GLY A 267 -24.55 -12.04 -25.48
CA GLY A 267 -24.79 -11.48 -24.14
C GLY A 267 -26.14 -11.91 -23.53
N LYS A 268 -26.72 -13.01 -24.03
CA LYS A 268 -28.00 -13.59 -23.58
C LYS A 268 -27.81 -15.01 -23.03
N CYS A 269 -28.71 -15.44 -22.15
CA CYS A 269 -28.77 -16.80 -21.64
C CYS A 269 -29.34 -17.76 -22.69
N ILE A 270 -28.75 -18.94 -22.84
CA ILE A 270 -29.19 -19.97 -23.81
C ILE A 270 -29.59 -21.29 -23.15
N TYR A 271 -29.23 -21.49 -21.88
CA TYR A 271 -29.58 -22.68 -21.13
C TYR A 271 -29.53 -22.40 -19.63
N ASP A 272 -30.52 -22.91 -18.90
CA ASP A 272 -30.69 -22.71 -17.46
C ASP A 272 -31.39 -23.92 -16.83
N GLY A 273 -30.61 -24.92 -16.42
CA GLY A 273 -31.11 -26.22 -15.96
C GLY A 273 -30.03 -27.23 -15.57
N PRO A 274 -30.40 -28.47 -15.24
CA PRO A 274 -29.46 -29.52 -14.83
C PRO A 274 -28.70 -30.13 -16.01
N PRO A 275 -27.44 -30.59 -15.84
CA PRO A 275 -26.60 -31.12 -16.93
C PRO A 275 -27.24 -32.25 -17.74
N ARG A 276 -28.08 -33.07 -17.11
CA ARG A 276 -28.70 -34.26 -17.73
C ARG A 276 -29.73 -33.90 -18.81
N GLU A 277 -30.38 -32.75 -18.67
CA GLU A 277 -31.44 -32.31 -19.58
C GLU A 277 -30.89 -31.55 -20.80
N VAL A 278 -29.58 -31.26 -20.85
CA VAL A 278 -28.96 -30.45 -21.90
C VAL A 278 -29.12 -31.08 -23.28
N VAL A 279 -28.86 -32.39 -23.42
CA VAL A 279 -28.92 -33.07 -24.71
C VAL A 279 -30.36 -33.12 -25.25
N GLU A 280 -31.33 -33.42 -24.37
CA GLU A 280 -32.75 -33.44 -24.71
C GLU A 280 -33.26 -32.03 -25.08
N PHE A 281 -32.83 -31.01 -24.34
CA PHE A 281 -33.14 -29.61 -24.62
C PHE A 281 -32.62 -29.19 -26.00
N LEU A 282 -31.36 -29.48 -26.33
CA LEU A 282 -30.78 -29.14 -27.63
C LEU A 282 -31.48 -29.88 -28.79
N ALA A 283 -31.86 -31.14 -28.59
CA ALA A 283 -32.60 -31.91 -29.59
C ALA A 283 -33.94 -31.28 -29.95
N SER A 284 -34.60 -30.56 -29.02
CA SER A 284 -35.86 -29.86 -29.29
C SER A 284 -35.73 -28.70 -30.29
N PHE A 285 -34.52 -28.17 -30.49
CA PHE A 285 -34.18 -27.14 -31.48
C PHE A 285 -33.56 -27.73 -32.76
N GLY A 286 -33.60 -29.05 -32.93
CA GLY A 286 -32.99 -29.74 -34.08
C GLY A 286 -31.46 -29.90 -33.98
N LEU A 287 -30.87 -29.65 -32.80
CA LEU A 287 -29.43 -29.78 -32.55
C LEU A 287 -29.15 -31.14 -31.90
N GLN A 288 -28.66 -32.11 -32.69
CA GLN A 288 -28.30 -33.43 -32.18
C GLN A 288 -26.83 -33.48 -31.77
N CYS A 289 -26.57 -33.72 -30.48
CA CYS A 289 -25.24 -33.94 -29.96
C CYS A 289 -24.72 -35.34 -30.38
N PRO A 290 -23.53 -35.47 -30.98
CA PRO A 290 -22.96 -36.78 -31.33
C PRO A 290 -22.66 -37.63 -30.09
N GLN A 291 -22.80 -38.96 -30.21
CA GLN A 291 -22.76 -39.89 -29.07
C GLN A 291 -21.45 -39.87 -28.24
N PHE A 292 -20.31 -39.62 -28.88
CA PHE A 292 -18.99 -39.58 -28.22
C PHE A 292 -18.48 -38.16 -28.00
N TYR A 293 -19.33 -37.16 -28.25
CA TYR A 293 -18.96 -35.76 -28.07
C TYR A 293 -19.33 -35.30 -26.66
N ASN A 294 -18.49 -34.45 -26.08
CA ASN A 294 -18.75 -33.90 -24.76
C ASN A 294 -19.93 -32.91 -24.84
N PRO A 295 -21.05 -33.13 -24.12
CA PRO A 295 -22.19 -32.22 -24.15
C PRO A 295 -21.83 -30.79 -23.74
N ALA A 296 -20.84 -30.64 -22.85
CA ALA A 296 -20.33 -29.35 -22.43
C ALA A 296 -19.71 -28.56 -23.60
N ASP A 297 -18.88 -29.22 -24.40
CA ASP A 297 -18.19 -28.61 -25.54
C ASP A 297 -19.19 -28.26 -26.64
N TYR A 298 -20.13 -29.16 -26.94
CA TYR A 298 -21.23 -28.91 -27.88
C TYR A 298 -22.03 -27.66 -27.52
N LEU A 299 -22.39 -27.51 -26.24
CA LEU A 299 -23.14 -26.37 -25.74
C LEU A 299 -22.36 -25.05 -25.87
N ILE A 300 -21.03 -25.08 -25.73
CA ILE A 300 -20.16 -23.91 -25.88
C ILE A 300 -19.99 -23.50 -27.35
N GLU A 301 -19.89 -24.45 -28.28
CA GLU A 301 -19.85 -24.18 -29.74
C GLU A 301 -21.13 -23.49 -30.19
N ILE A 302 -22.29 -23.98 -29.73
CA ILE A 302 -23.58 -23.33 -29.97
C ILE A 302 -23.58 -21.92 -29.36
N ALA A 303 -23.13 -21.77 -28.13
CA ALA A 303 -23.03 -20.46 -27.45
C ALA A 303 -22.09 -19.47 -28.16
N SER A 304 -21.11 -19.97 -28.91
CA SER A 304 -20.16 -19.20 -29.71
C SER A 304 -20.76 -18.74 -31.05
N GLY A 305 -21.83 -19.40 -31.50
CA GLY A 305 -22.52 -19.10 -32.75
C GLY A 305 -22.07 -19.94 -33.95
N ASP A 306 -21.31 -21.01 -33.72
CA ASP A 306 -20.76 -21.87 -34.79
C ASP A 306 -21.88 -22.55 -35.61
N TYR A 307 -23.05 -22.73 -34.98
CA TYR A 307 -24.27 -23.29 -35.60
C TYR A 307 -25.25 -22.23 -36.12
N GLY A 308 -24.81 -20.96 -36.22
CA GLY A 308 -25.57 -19.86 -36.78
C GLY A 308 -26.29 -18.98 -35.75
N HIS A 309 -26.25 -17.66 -35.97
CA HIS A 309 -26.79 -16.67 -35.03
C HIS A 309 -28.33 -16.65 -34.94
N GLN A 310 -29.03 -17.12 -35.97
CA GLN A 310 -30.51 -17.17 -35.97
C GLN A 310 -31.02 -18.18 -34.95
N CYS A 311 -30.56 -19.44 -35.04
CA CYS A 311 -30.88 -20.50 -34.08
C CYS A 311 -30.53 -20.09 -32.64
N LEU A 312 -29.35 -19.47 -32.45
CA LEU A 312 -28.93 -18.95 -31.15
C LEU A 312 -29.90 -17.91 -30.57
N SER A 313 -30.43 -17.02 -31.43
CA SER A 313 -31.39 -16.00 -31.00
C SER A 313 -32.76 -16.60 -30.66
N GLU A 314 -33.20 -17.64 -31.36
CA GLU A 314 -34.43 -18.38 -31.09
C GLU A 314 -34.34 -19.08 -29.72
N ILE A 315 -33.27 -19.83 -29.46
CA ILE A 315 -33.00 -20.47 -28.17
C ILE A 315 -33.01 -19.42 -27.04
N ALA A 316 -32.29 -18.31 -27.22
CA ALA A 316 -32.23 -17.25 -26.21
C ALA A 316 -33.59 -16.63 -25.90
N THR A 317 -34.45 -16.42 -26.91
CA THR A 317 -35.81 -15.90 -26.69
C THR A 317 -36.72 -16.92 -26.01
N PHE A 318 -36.59 -18.21 -26.33
CA PHE A 318 -37.34 -19.27 -25.67
C PHE A 318 -36.96 -19.40 -24.20
N VAL A 319 -35.66 -19.45 -23.88
CA VAL A 319 -35.17 -19.52 -22.50
C VAL A 319 -35.57 -18.29 -21.69
N SER A 320 -35.48 -17.10 -22.28
CA SER A 320 -35.95 -15.87 -21.62
C SER A 320 -37.44 -15.94 -21.27
N LYS A 321 -38.30 -16.50 -22.12
CA LYS A 321 -39.74 -16.67 -21.84
C LYS A 321 -39.96 -17.64 -20.68
N ILE A 322 -39.30 -18.80 -20.69
CA ILE A 322 -39.38 -19.78 -19.59
C ILE A 322 -38.95 -19.16 -18.27
N GLN A 323 -37.87 -18.38 -18.27
CA GLN A 323 -37.37 -17.71 -17.06
C GLN A 323 -38.38 -16.68 -16.54
N LEU A 324 -38.96 -15.85 -17.43
CA LEU A 324 -40.00 -14.88 -17.08
C LEU A 324 -41.27 -15.54 -16.50
N GLU A 325 -41.67 -16.70 -17.03
CA GLU A 325 -42.82 -17.47 -16.53
C GLU A 325 -42.56 -18.09 -15.14
N ARG A 326 -41.31 -18.51 -14.86
CA ARG A 326 -40.91 -18.99 -13.52
C ARG A 326 -40.91 -17.86 -12.48
N GLU A 327 -40.71 -16.61 -12.91
CA GLU A 327 -40.48 -15.45 -12.05
C GLU A 327 -41.75 -14.71 -11.60
N THR A 328 -42.92 -14.96 -12.19
CA THR A 328 -44.16 -14.22 -11.91
C THR A 328 -44.67 -14.35 -10.46
N GLN A 329 -43.99 -15.10 -9.59
CA GLN A 329 -44.41 -15.34 -8.20
C GLN A 329 -43.45 -14.91 -7.08
N LYS A 330 -42.21 -14.45 -7.30
CA LYS A 330 -41.29 -14.23 -6.16
C LYS A 330 -40.33 -13.05 -6.29
N THR A 331 -40.52 -12.09 -5.39
CA THR A 331 -39.59 -11.09 -4.79
C THR A 331 -39.56 -9.64 -5.30
N THR A 332 -39.66 -8.74 -4.33
CA THR A 332 -39.64 -7.26 -4.41
C THR A 332 -38.46 -6.64 -3.65
N LYS A 333 -37.50 -7.45 -3.17
CA LYS A 333 -36.46 -7.01 -2.21
C LYS A 333 -35.07 -7.01 -2.84
N ILE A 334 -34.38 -5.86 -2.77
CA ILE A 334 -33.04 -5.66 -3.33
C ILE A 334 -32.00 -6.43 -2.51
N LEU A 335 -31.12 -7.19 -3.16
CA LEU A 335 -30.05 -7.98 -2.51
C LEU A 335 -29.15 -7.15 -1.58
N ASP A 336 -28.84 -5.91 -1.98
CA ASP A 336 -27.93 -5.00 -1.27
C ASP A 336 -28.36 -4.72 0.18
N ASP A 337 -29.65 -4.75 0.48
CA ASP A 337 -30.19 -4.52 1.83
C ASP A 337 -29.98 -5.72 2.78
N TRP A 338 -29.75 -6.91 2.22
CA TRP A 338 -29.64 -8.18 2.95
C TRP A 338 -28.20 -8.60 3.20
N ILE A 339 -27.22 -7.92 2.59
CA ILE A 339 -25.81 -8.19 2.81
C ILE A 339 -25.42 -7.71 4.21
N GLY A 340 -24.86 -8.62 5.02
CA GLY A 340 -24.34 -8.30 6.34
C GLY A 340 -23.21 -7.26 6.25
N GLN A 341 -23.32 -6.16 7.00
CA GLN A 341 -22.21 -5.21 7.13
C GLN A 341 -21.13 -5.82 8.03
N PRO A 342 -19.89 -6.00 7.54
CA PRO A 342 -18.81 -6.54 8.36
C PRO A 342 -18.50 -5.57 9.52
N LYS A 343 -18.47 -6.09 10.75
CA LYS A 343 -18.04 -5.34 11.94
C LYS A 343 -16.51 -5.39 12.01
N PHE A 344 -15.86 -4.22 12.04
CA PHE A 344 -14.40 -4.10 12.09
C PHE A 344 -13.92 -3.52 13.43
N PRO A 345 -13.56 -4.36 14.42
CA PRO A 345 -12.98 -3.87 15.67
C PRO A 345 -11.55 -3.37 15.42
N PRO A 346 -11.24 -2.07 15.63
CA PRO A 346 -10.01 -1.47 15.13
C PRO A 346 -8.75 -1.96 15.84
N LEU A 347 -8.77 -2.10 17.17
CA LEU A 347 -7.58 -2.46 17.97
C LEU A 347 -7.14 -3.93 17.78
N PRO A 348 -8.03 -4.93 17.87
CA PRO A 348 -7.64 -6.32 17.64
C PRO A 348 -7.17 -6.55 16.20
N HIS A 349 -7.85 -5.95 15.21
CA HIS A 349 -7.43 -6.03 13.81
C HIS A 349 -6.05 -5.42 13.60
N LEU A 350 -5.78 -4.25 14.18
CA LEU A 350 -4.45 -3.63 14.11
C LEU A 350 -3.38 -4.56 14.68
N PHE A 351 -3.61 -5.15 15.86
CA PHE A 351 -2.66 -6.07 16.48
C PHE A 351 -2.39 -7.32 15.63
N TYR A 352 -3.45 -8.00 15.15
CA TYR A 352 -3.30 -9.21 14.33
C TYR A 352 -2.62 -8.92 12.99
N LEU A 353 -2.94 -7.80 12.35
CA LEU A 353 -2.32 -7.38 11.10
C LEU A 353 -0.86 -6.99 11.30
N THR A 354 -0.54 -6.25 12.36
CA THR A 354 0.86 -5.90 12.67
C THR A 354 1.68 -7.16 12.94
N HIS A 355 1.14 -8.11 13.71
CA HIS A 355 1.78 -9.40 13.94
C HIS A 355 2.04 -10.16 12.62
N ARG A 356 1.05 -10.21 11.71
CA ARG A 356 1.21 -10.80 10.37
C ARG A 356 2.32 -10.12 9.57
N CYS A 357 2.34 -8.79 9.52
CA CYS A 357 3.36 -8.02 8.81
C CYS A 357 4.77 -8.25 9.39
N VAL A 358 4.92 -8.25 10.72
CA VAL A 358 6.19 -8.55 11.39
C VAL A 358 6.68 -9.97 11.09
N LEU A 359 5.78 -10.96 11.07
CA LEU A 359 6.14 -12.33 10.68
C LEU A 359 6.63 -12.42 9.24
N CYS A 360 5.95 -11.75 8.30
CA CYS A 360 6.38 -11.69 6.90
C CYS A 360 7.77 -11.04 6.78
N LEU A 361 7.98 -9.89 7.42
CA LEU A 361 9.29 -9.19 7.44
C LEU A 361 10.41 -10.06 8.02
N LYS A 362 10.16 -10.79 9.10
CA LYS A 362 11.15 -11.69 9.73
C LYS A 362 11.49 -12.89 8.86
N ARG A 363 10.55 -13.38 8.05
CA ARG A 363 10.72 -14.58 7.21
C ARG A 363 11.35 -14.30 5.86
N ASP A 364 11.26 -13.06 5.38
CA ASP A 364 12.02 -12.60 4.23
C ASP A 364 13.48 -12.35 4.60
N LYS A 365 14.22 -13.43 4.84
CA LYS A 365 15.64 -13.37 5.23
C LYS A 365 16.49 -12.63 4.20
N LEU A 366 16.13 -12.75 2.93
CA LEU A 366 16.88 -12.16 1.83
C LEU A 366 16.74 -10.64 1.88
N LEU A 367 15.51 -10.12 1.85
CA LEU A 367 15.28 -8.67 1.90
C LEU A 367 15.80 -8.07 3.22
N PHE A 368 15.61 -8.77 4.34
CA PHE A 368 16.12 -8.32 5.65
C PHE A 368 17.65 -8.21 5.67
N PHE A 369 18.35 -9.25 5.23
CA PHE A 369 19.82 -9.26 5.21
C PHE A 369 20.38 -8.23 4.22
N PHE A 370 19.84 -8.15 3.00
CA PHE A 370 20.29 -7.19 2.01
C PHE A 370 20.03 -5.75 2.45
N ARG A 371 18.93 -5.47 3.14
CA ARG A 371 18.66 -4.15 3.71
C ARG A 371 19.76 -3.77 4.70
N LEU A 372 20.09 -4.64 5.66
CA LEU A 372 21.14 -4.40 6.64
C LEU A 372 22.53 -4.24 5.97
N PHE A 373 22.83 -5.13 5.02
CA PHE A 373 24.10 -5.13 4.30
C PHE A 373 24.32 -3.83 3.53
N VAL A 374 23.29 -3.32 2.83
CA VAL A 374 23.38 -2.05 2.08
C VAL A 374 23.65 -0.86 2.99
N TYR A 375 22.95 -0.77 4.14
CA TYR A 375 23.22 0.30 5.11
C TYR A 375 24.64 0.22 5.67
N ALA A 376 25.11 -0.97 6.03
CA ALA A 376 26.47 -1.17 6.55
C ALA A 376 27.54 -0.90 5.49
N SER A 377 27.36 -1.37 4.26
CA SER A 377 28.32 -1.19 3.17
C SER A 377 28.44 0.28 2.77
N ILE A 378 27.32 1.00 2.67
CA ILE A 378 27.35 2.43 2.36
C ILE A 378 27.96 3.21 3.52
N ALA A 379 27.62 2.89 4.78
CA ALA A 379 28.24 3.52 5.95
C ALA A 379 29.75 3.33 5.97
N PHE A 380 30.24 2.13 5.66
CA PHE A 380 31.66 1.82 5.60
C PHE A 380 32.38 2.62 4.51
N LEU A 381 31.82 2.65 3.29
CA LEU A 381 32.36 3.43 2.18
C LEU A 381 32.39 4.93 2.47
N THR A 382 31.31 5.50 3.03
CA THR A 382 31.29 6.93 3.40
C THR A 382 32.26 7.24 4.53
N SER A 383 32.45 6.30 5.47
CA SER A 383 33.40 6.45 6.57
C SER A 383 34.86 6.52 6.07
N ILE A 384 35.23 5.69 5.09
CA ILE A 384 36.56 5.74 4.48
C ILE A 384 36.77 7.08 3.74
N LEU A 385 35.76 7.52 2.99
CA LEU A 385 35.86 8.72 2.16
C LEU A 385 36.00 10.01 2.97
N PHE A 386 35.37 10.07 4.14
CA PHE A 386 35.28 11.27 4.99
C PHE A 386 35.92 11.09 6.38
N TYR A 387 36.88 10.17 6.50
CA TYR A 387 37.55 9.85 7.76
C TYR A 387 38.12 11.10 8.44
N ASP A 388 37.84 11.23 9.75
CA ASP A 388 38.30 12.32 10.63
C ASP A 388 37.96 13.76 10.18
N ILE A 389 37.04 13.94 9.23
CA ILE A 389 36.73 15.27 8.71
C ILE A 389 36.10 16.19 9.77
N GLY A 390 35.33 15.62 10.69
CA GLY A 390 34.57 16.33 11.72
C GLY A 390 35.47 17.06 12.71
N ASN A 391 36.55 16.42 13.15
CA ASN A 391 37.49 16.98 14.14
C ASN A 391 38.24 18.20 13.58
N ILE A 392 38.61 18.16 12.31
CA ILE A 392 39.35 19.27 11.67
C ILE A 392 38.38 20.40 11.26
N SER A 393 37.15 20.04 10.89
CA SER A 393 36.10 20.97 10.43
C SER A 393 35.10 21.35 11.52
N ASN A 394 35.56 21.54 12.75
CA ASN A 394 34.70 21.84 13.91
C ASN A 394 33.87 23.13 13.81
N GLY A 395 34.05 23.95 12.77
CA GLY A 395 33.44 25.28 12.65
C GLY A 395 34.07 26.34 13.55
N CYS A 396 34.83 25.93 14.58
CA CYS A 396 35.47 26.84 15.54
C CYS A 396 36.71 27.56 14.98
N PRO A 397 37.02 28.77 15.51
CA PRO A 397 38.22 29.51 15.15
C PRO A 397 39.50 28.70 15.43
N PRO A 398 40.59 28.88 14.65
CA PRO A 398 41.87 28.25 14.96
C PRO A 398 42.48 28.84 16.24
N GLU A 399 43.15 28.00 17.04
CA GLU A 399 43.78 28.45 18.29
C GLU A 399 44.88 29.49 18.05
N SER A 400 45.53 29.44 16.88
CA SER A 400 46.51 30.42 16.42
C SER A 400 45.96 31.86 16.34
N LEU A 401 44.63 32.01 16.27
CA LEU A 401 43.94 33.29 16.29
C LEU A 401 44.12 34.02 17.63
N TRP A 402 44.23 33.28 18.74
CA TRP A 402 44.34 33.88 20.09
C TRP A 402 45.70 34.55 20.33
N HIS A 403 46.72 34.18 19.55
CA HIS A 403 48.09 34.71 19.62
C HIS A 403 48.46 35.49 18.35
N LEU A 404 47.57 36.37 17.89
CA LEU A 404 47.74 37.14 16.66
C LEU A 404 48.89 38.15 16.80
N THR A 405 49.95 37.98 15.99
CA THR A 405 51.07 38.93 15.83
C THR A 405 51.28 39.21 14.34
N LEU A 406 51.96 40.31 13.98
CA LEU A 406 52.19 40.68 12.57
C LEU A 406 52.84 39.55 11.75
N ASN A 407 53.72 38.76 12.36
CA ASN A 407 54.40 37.64 11.71
C ASN A 407 53.49 36.40 11.54
N THR A 408 52.45 36.25 12.36
CA THR A 408 51.53 35.09 12.30
C THR A 408 50.29 35.34 11.45
N ILE A 409 50.01 36.58 11.04
CA ILE A 409 48.84 36.95 10.22
C ILE A 409 48.73 36.08 8.95
N ASN A 410 49.83 35.92 8.21
CA ASN A 410 49.83 35.10 6.99
C ASN A 410 49.56 33.62 7.26
N LYS A 411 50.02 33.10 8.41
CA LYS A 411 49.78 31.72 8.84
C LYS A 411 48.30 31.52 9.19
N VAL A 412 47.74 32.41 10.01
CA VAL A 412 46.32 32.40 10.41
C VAL A 412 45.41 32.50 9.18
N HIS A 413 45.72 33.39 8.23
CA HIS A 413 44.95 33.52 6.99
C HIS A 413 44.93 32.22 6.16
N ARG A 414 46.07 31.54 6.03
CA ARG A 414 46.15 30.23 5.35
C ARG A 414 45.35 29.16 6.08
N GLU A 415 45.44 29.09 7.40
CA GLU A 415 44.67 28.13 8.22
C GLU A 415 43.16 28.33 8.08
N ILE A 416 42.70 29.58 8.11
CA ILE A 416 41.30 29.94 7.90
C ILE A 416 40.83 29.51 6.50
N LYS A 417 41.64 29.74 5.46
CA LYS A 417 41.32 29.34 4.08
C LYS A 417 41.22 27.81 3.96
N THR A 418 42.14 27.06 4.55
CA THR A 418 42.12 25.59 4.57
C THR A 418 40.90 25.06 5.34
N LYS A 419 40.61 25.61 6.53
CA LYS A 419 39.42 25.25 7.32
C LYS A 419 38.12 25.47 6.53
N ARG A 420 38.01 26.54 5.74
CA ARG A 420 36.83 26.80 4.91
C ARG A 420 36.58 25.69 3.88
N VAL A 421 37.63 25.19 3.23
CA VAL A 421 37.52 24.07 2.27
C VAL A 421 37.06 22.79 2.96
N LEU A 422 37.62 22.50 4.14
CA LEU A 422 37.27 21.31 4.92
C LEU A 422 35.83 21.36 5.47
N ILE A 423 35.37 22.54 5.89
CA ILE A 423 33.97 22.76 6.29
C ILE A 423 33.05 22.44 5.10
N ARG A 424 33.35 22.92 3.90
CA ARG A 424 32.57 22.59 2.70
C ARG A 424 32.52 21.09 2.42
N ASN A 425 33.63 20.38 2.60
CA ASN A 425 33.65 18.92 2.43
C ASN A 425 32.79 18.21 3.50
N ASN A 426 32.80 18.68 4.76
CA ASN A 426 31.93 18.15 5.81
C ASN A 426 30.44 18.44 5.52
N LEU A 427 30.10 19.62 4.99
CA LEU A 427 28.74 19.90 4.49
C LEU A 427 28.32 18.92 3.39
N GLY A 428 29.23 18.60 2.47
CA GLY A 428 29.01 17.58 1.44
C GLY A 428 28.79 16.18 2.02
N PHE A 429 29.53 15.79 3.06
CA PHE A 429 29.28 14.54 3.80
C PHE A 429 27.89 14.51 4.42
N LEU A 430 27.49 15.59 5.13
CA LEU A 430 26.19 15.69 5.79
C LEU A 430 25.04 15.57 4.76
N PHE A 431 25.15 16.28 3.63
CA PHE A 431 24.20 16.17 2.53
C PHE A 431 24.15 14.76 1.92
N MET A 432 25.30 14.13 1.67
CA MET A 432 25.34 12.76 1.15
C MET A 432 24.70 11.76 2.12
N SER A 433 24.91 11.93 3.43
CA SER A 433 24.30 11.06 4.45
C SER A 433 22.78 11.15 4.46
N GLU A 434 22.25 12.35 4.23
CA GLU A 434 20.83 12.62 4.10
C GLU A 434 20.21 11.89 2.89
N VAL A 435 20.84 12.03 1.71
CA VAL A 435 20.41 11.36 0.48
C VAL A 435 20.40 9.84 0.64
N VAL A 436 21.45 9.26 1.24
CA VAL A 436 21.55 7.82 1.48
C VAL A 436 20.42 7.33 2.38
N SER A 437 20.17 8.01 3.50
CA SER A 437 19.13 7.62 4.46
C SER A 437 17.75 7.52 3.80
N MET A 438 17.42 8.51 2.96
CA MET A 438 16.15 8.55 2.25
C MET A 438 16.06 7.51 1.13
N VAL A 439 17.03 7.44 0.23
CA VAL A 439 17.00 6.53 -0.94
C VAL A 439 16.95 5.08 -0.51
N ALA A 440 17.71 4.70 0.52
CA ALA A 440 17.71 3.34 1.05
C ALA A 440 16.36 2.95 1.66
N ALA A 441 15.67 3.87 2.34
CA ALA A 441 14.33 3.62 2.87
C ALA A 441 13.26 3.57 1.76
N LEU A 442 13.40 4.40 0.73
CA LEU A 442 12.46 4.51 -0.38
C LEU A 442 12.43 3.23 -1.23
N LEU A 443 13.59 2.73 -1.69
CA LEU A 443 13.65 1.62 -2.65
C LEU A 443 12.99 0.32 -2.15
N VAL A 444 13.14 0.00 -0.87
CA VAL A 444 12.57 -1.23 -0.28
C VAL A 444 11.04 -1.19 -0.29
N ASN A 445 10.45 -0.04 0.01
CA ASN A 445 9.00 0.12 0.15
C ASN A 445 8.27 0.21 -1.20
N VAL A 446 8.95 0.67 -2.24
CA VAL A 446 8.43 0.73 -3.62
C VAL A 446 8.11 -0.66 -4.17
N VAL A 447 8.89 -1.67 -3.78
CA VAL A 447 8.72 -3.05 -4.27
C VAL A 447 7.69 -3.82 -3.43
N THR A 448 7.69 -3.62 -2.11
CA THR A 448 6.89 -4.43 -1.19
C THR A 448 5.38 -4.22 -1.36
N LEU A 449 4.94 -2.97 -1.62
CA LEU A 449 3.51 -2.66 -1.71
C LEU A 449 2.85 -3.24 -2.98
N PRO A 450 3.34 -3.03 -4.22
CA PRO A 450 2.76 -3.63 -5.43
C PRO A 450 2.56 -5.15 -5.34
N LEU A 451 3.52 -5.86 -4.73
CA LEU A 451 3.46 -7.33 -4.57
C LEU A 451 2.35 -7.79 -3.60
N THR A 452 1.88 -6.93 -2.70
CA THR A 452 0.86 -7.27 -1.69
C THR A 452 -0.51 -6.66 -1.99
N VAL A 453 -0.59 -5.67 -2.87
CA VAL A 453 -1.82 -4.92 -3.17
C VAL A 453 -2.96 -5.82 -3.63
N ASP A 454 -2.72 -6.83 -4.47
CA ASP A 454 -3.81 -7.68 -4.96
C ASP A 454 -4.35 -8.64 -3.89
N ALA A 455 -3.50 -9.12 -2.97
CA ALA A 455 -3.96 -9.83 -1.78
C ALA A 455 -4.79 -8.91 -0.86
N ILE A 456 -4.37 -7.65 -0.68
CA ILE A 456 -5.12 -6.65 0.12
C ILE A 456 -6.48 -6.34 -0.52
N LYS A 457 -6.54 -6.21 -1.86
CA LYS A 457 -7.81 -6.00 -2.59
C LYS A 457 -8.76 -7.17 -2.37
N LYS A 458 -8.26 -8.41 -2.49
CA LYS A 458 -9.06 -9.62 -2.22
C LYS A 458 -9.63 -9.58 -0.80
N GLU A 459 -8.77 -9.51 0.22
CA GLU A 459 -9.16 -9.57 1.64
C GLU A 459 -10.12 -8.42 2.03
N SER A 460 -9.85 -7.19 1.56
CA SER A 460 -10.73 -6.03 1.80
C SER A 460 -12.07 -6.11 1.06
N SER A 461 -12.09 -6.73 -0.13
CA SER A 461 -13.33 -6.94 -0.89
C SER A 461 -14.25 -7.96 -0.23
N ASN A 462 -13.68 -8.97 0.44
CA ASN A 462 -14.43 -9.98 1.20
C ASN A 462 -14.70 -9.55 2.66
N GLY A 463 -14.34 -8.32 3.03
CA GLY A 463 -14.69 -7.75 4.34
C GLY A 463 -13.89 -8.31 5.52
N TRP A 464 -12.62 -8.69 5.31
CA TRP A 464 -11.78 -9.19 6.41
C TRP A 464 -11.36 -8.07 7.38
N TYR A 465 -11.02 -6.90 6.85
CA TYR A 465 -10.61 -5.71 7.61
C TYR A 465 -10.75 -4.43 6.77
N GLN A 466 -10.65 -3.28 7.42
CA GLN A 466 -10.54 -1.98 6.72
C GLN A 466 -9.11 -1.74 6.22
N VAL A 467 -8.99 -1.19 5.00
CA VAL A 467 -7.70 -0.90 4.36
C VAL A 467 -6.84 0.07 5.18
N SER A 468 -7.48 1.03 5.87
CA SER A 468 -6.82 1.95 6.81
C SER A 468 -6.12 1.23 7.95
N THR A 469 -6.76 0.22 8.54
CA THR A 469 -6.18 -0.59 9.62
C THR A 469 -4.97 -1.38 9.13
N TYR A 470 -5.04 -1.94 7.91
CA TYR A 470 -3.89 -2.61 7.30
C TYR A 470 -2.73 -1.67 7.02
N PHE A 471 -3.01 -0.48 6.46
CA PHE A 471 -1.98 0.52 6.20
C PHE A 471 -1.28 0.97 7.48
N ALA A 472 -2.04 1.19 8.55
CA ALA A 472 -1.49 1.48 9.88
C ALA A 472 -0.65 0.30 10.41
N ALA A 473 -1.13 -0.94 10.27
CA ALA A 473 -0.43 -2.13 10.70
C ALA A 473 0.92 -2.32 10.00
N LEU A 474 0.94 -2.17 8.67
CA LEU A 474 2.14 -2.21 7.84
C LEU A 474 3.15 -1.16 8.29
N THR A 475 2.67 0.06 8.49
CA THR A 475 3.48 1.19 8.94
C THR A 475 4.12 0.93 10.30
N ILE A 476 3.37 0.39 11.26
CA ILE A 476 3.88 0.06 12.61
C ILE A 476 4.90 -1.07 12.56
N ALA A 477 4.66 -2.09 11.73
CA ALA A 477 5.54 -3.25 11.59
C ALA A 477 6.95 -2.87 11.07
N ASP A 478 7.05 -1.84 10.23
CA ASP A 478 8.33 -1.39 9.65
C ASP A 478 9.15 -0.46 10.57
N ILE A 479 8.52 0.21 11.55
CA ILE A 479 9.19 1.19 12.43
C ILE A 479 10.43 0.60 13.13
N PRO A 480 10.36 -0.60 13.77
CA PRO A 480 11.52 -1.16 14.47
C PRO A 480 12.71 -1.41 13.55
N LEU A 481 12.46 -1.95 12.35
CA LEU A 481 13.51 -2.25 11.38
C LEU A 481 14.15 -0.98 10.83
N GLN A 482 13.35 0.03 10.48
CA GLN A 482 13.87 1.31 10.00
C GLN A 482 14.68 2.04 11.08
N THR A 483 14.20 2.02 12.32
CA THR A 483 14.89 2.62 13.48
C THR A 483 16.25 1.95 13.71
N PHE A 484 16.29 0.62 13.65
CA PHE A 484 17.53 -0.15 13.79
C PHE A 484 18.52 0.13 12.65
N CYS A 485 18.08 0.10 11.39
CA CYS A 485 18.95 0.39 10.24
C CYS A 485 19.51 1.82 10.27
N SER A 486 18.67 2.80 10.62
CA SER A 486 19.08 4.20 10.75
C SER A 486 20.09 4.39 11.89
N LEU A 487 19.86 3.75 13.04
CA LEU A 487 20.80 3.80 14.18
C LEU A 487 22.15 3.16 13.82
N LEU A 488 22.13 1.99 13.18
CA LEU A 488 23.36 1.32 12.73
C LEU A 488 24.14 2.17 11.73
N TYR A 489 23.46 2.76 10.75
CA TYR A 489 24.09 3.68 9.80
C TYR A 489 24.70 4.91 10.48
N CYS A 490 23.93 5.60 11.33
CA CYS A 490 24.35 6.85 11.97
C CYS A 490 25.50 6.62 12.97
N THR A 491 25.48 5.52 13.73
CA THR A 491 26.56 5.19 14.67
C THR A 491 27.90 5.00 13.94
N ILE A 492 27.93 4.25 12.85
CA ILE A 492 29.17 4.02 12.10
C ILE A 492 29.72 5.35 11.55
N ILE A 493 28.90 6.14 10.86
CA ILE A 493 29.38 7.34 10.17
C ILE A 493 29.74 8.48 11.15
N TYR A 494 29.00 8.64 12.25
CA TYR A 494 29.20 9.78 13.15
C TYR A 494 30.53 9.68 13.89
N TRP A 495 30.87 8.48 14.35
CA TRP A 495 32.13 8.21 15.04
C TRP A 495 33.30 8.09 14.06
N ALA A 496 33.12 7.45 12.90
CA ALA A 496 34.21 7.32 11.93
C ALA A 496 34.64 8.65 11.29
N THR A 497 33.72 9.61 11.17
CA THR A 497 34.04 10.95 10.69
C THR A 497 34.45 11.91 11.83
N SER A 498 34.59 11.42 13.07
CA SER A 498 34.98 12.21 14.24
C SER A 498 34.13 13.47 14.43
N GLN A 499 32.81 13.37 14.29
CA GLN A 499 31.91 14.49 14.65
C GLN A 499 31.97 14.77 16.16
N ALA A 500 31.46 15.93 16.59
CA ALA A 500 31.54 16.36 17.98
C ALA A 500 31.06 15.27 18.96
N PRO A 501 31.87 14.80 19.93
CA PRO A 501 31.59 13.60 20.72
C PRO A 501 30.50 13.77 21.81
N GLN A 502 29.59 14.72 21.64
CA GLN A 502 28.49 14.98 22.58
C GLN A 502 27.27 14.13 22.22
N PHE A 503 26.81 13.31 23.18
CA PHE A 503 25.68 12.40 22.98
C PHE A 503 24.40 13.11 22.53
N ALA A 504 24.11 14.31 23.06
CA ALA A 504 22.96 15.10 22.66
C ALA A 504 22.97 15.45 21.15
N ARG A 505 24.14 15.80 20.59
CA ARG A 505 24.27 16.13 19.16
C ARG A 505 24.10 14.91 18.28
N PHE A 506 24.64 13.77 18.71
CA PHE A 506 24.42 12.49 18.03
C PHE A 506 22.92 12.15 17.99
N LEU A 507 22.20 12.34 19.10
CA LEU A 507 20.75 12.10 19.15
C LEU A 507 19.98 13.00 18.19
N LEU A 508 20.29 14.29 18.12
CA LEU A 508 19.66 15.24 17.19
C LEU A 508 19.94 14.86 15.73
N PHE A 509 21.20 14.51 15.41
CA PHE A 509 21.57 14.02 14.08
C PHE A 509 20.82 12.76 13.69
N TRP A 510 20.78 11.76 14.58
CA TRP A 510 20.07 10.51 14.35
C TRP A 510 18.56 10.72 14.21
N LEU A 511 17.95 11.57 15.04
CA LEU A 511 16.52 11.89 14.96
C LEU A 511 16.16 12.48 13.58
N THR A 512 16.94 13.43 13.09
CA THR A 512 16.70 14.03 11.76
C THR A 512 16.84 12.99 10.65
N GLN A 513 17.87 12.14 10.70
CA GLN A 513 18.08 11.05 9.73
C GLN A 513 16.96 10.00 9.77
N LEU A 514 16.44 9.69 10.96
CA LEU A 514 15.34 8.77 11.17
C LEU A 514 14.04 9.31 10.58
N LEU A 515 13.70 10.58 10.85
CA LEU A 515 12.53 11.25 10.29
C LEU A 515 12.58 11.27 8.76
N LEU A 516 13.74 11.59 8.19
CA LEU A 516 13.92 11.56 6.74
C LEU A 516 13.76 10.14 6.17
N GLY A 517 14.27 9.12 6.87
CA GLY A 517 14.04 7.72 6.50
C GLY A 517 12.55 7.37 6.47
N PHE A 518 11.76 7.84 7.44
CA PHE A 518 10.30 7.64 7.43
C PHE A 518 9.58 8.39 6.29
N ILE A 519 10.05 9.58 5.93
CA ILE A 519 9.55 10.31 4.75
C ILE A 519 9.87 9.51 3.47
N GLY A 520 11.11 9.02 3.34
CA GLY A 520 11.53 8.15 2.22
C GLY A 520 10.69 6.88 2.10
N GLN A 521 10.43 6.20 3.22
CA GLN A 521 9.51 5.05 3.26
C GLN A 521 8.11 5.42 2.75
N THR A 522 7.57 6.55 3.23
CA THR A 522 6.22 6.98 2.86
C THR A 522 6.13 7.36 1.39
N GLN A 523 7.15 8.03 0.85
CA GLN A 523 7.26 8.31 -0.58
C GLN A 523 7.35 7.02 -1.40
N GLY A 524 8.09 6.02 -0.91
CA GLY A 524 8.12 4.70 -1.54
C GLY A 524 6.76 4.00 -1.57
N LEU A 525 6.02 4.03 -0.46
CA LEU A 525 4.64 3.52 -0.39
C LEU A 525 3.69 4.29 -1.30
N LEU A 526 3.85 5.61 -1.40
CA LEU A 526 3.04 6.46 -2.28
C LEU A 526 3.23 6.08 -3.77
N VAL A 527 4.48 6.01 -4.22
CA VAL A 527 4.80 5.65 -5.61
C VAL A 527 4.43 4.20 -5.90
N GLY A 528 4.71 3.29 -4.96
CA GLY A 528 4.31 1.88 -5.04
C GLY A 528 2.80 1.71 -5.12
N ALA A 529 2.02 2.55 -4.41
CA ALA A 529 0.58 2.56 -4.55
C ALA A 529 0.19 3.04 -5.95
N ILE A 530 0.63 4.23 -6.38
CA ILE A 530 0.27 4.80 -7.70
C ILE A 530 0.52 3.80 -8.85
N PHE A 531 1.67 3.13 -8.84
CA PHE A 531 2.11 2.21 -9.88
C PHE A 531 1.95 0.72 -9.50
N ALA A 532 0.97 0.38 -8.66
CA ALA A 532 0.75 -1.00 -8.19
C ALA A 532 0.65 -2.05 -9.32
N PHE A 533 0.16 -1.66 -10.51
CA PHE A 533 0.01 -2.56 -11.67
C PHE A 533 1.27 -2.67 -12.55
N ASN A 534 2.28 -1.84 -12.31
CA ASN A 534 3.51 -1.83 -13.10
C ASN A 534 4.72 -1.58 -12.20
N LEU A 535 5.27 -2.68 -11.68
CA LEU A 535 6.42 -2.66 -10.77
C LEU A 535 7.65 -1.98 -11.38
N THR A 536 7.93 -2.16 -12.68
CA THR A 536 9.10 -1.56 -13.32
C THR A 536 8.99 -0.04 -13.38
N ALA A 537 7.80 0.48 -13.68
CA ALA A 537 7.53 1.91 -13.62
C ALA A 537 7.68 2.47 -12.20
N ALA A 538 7.19 1.75 -11.18
CA ALA A 538 7.33 2.16 -9.78
C ALA A 538 8.80 2.33 -9.38
N ILE A 539 9.66 1.35 -9.70
CA ILE A 539 11.09 1.35 -9.39
C ILE A 539 11.82 2.52 -10.06
N PHE A 540 11.49 2.85 -11.31
CA PHE A 540 12.12 3.96 -12.03
C PHE A 540 11.66 5.33 -11.51
N VAL A 541 10.35 5.50 -11.28
CA VAL A 541 9.77 6.79 -10.88
C VAL A 541 10.15 7.17 -9.44
N ALA A 542 10.33 6.20 -8.55
CA ALA A 542 10.49 6.50 -7.13
C ALA A 542 11.76 7.33 -6.81
N PRO A 543 12.98 6.98 -7.26
CA PRO A 543 14.15 7.85 -7.06
C PRO A 543 13.99 9.21 -7.77
N LEU A 544 13.47 9.21 -8.99
CA LEU A 544 13.24 10.45 -9.76
C LEU A 544 12.30 11.42 -9.03
N SER A 545 11.32 10.91 -8.30
CA SER A 545 10.38 11.74 -7.54
C SER A 545 11.03 12.52 -6.39
N SER A 546 12.21 12.10 -5.93
CA SER A 546 12.96 12.81 -4.88
C SER A 546 13.91 13.90 -5.38
N VAL A 547 14.29 13.86 -6.67
CA VAL A 547 15.25 14.78 -7.28
C VAL A 547 14.84 16.25 -7.16
N PRO A 548 13.57 16.66 -7.40
CA PRO A 548 13.16 18.04 -7.25
C PRO A 548 13.40 18.57 -5.84
N PHE A 549 13.09 17.78 -4.81
CA PHE A 549 13.29 18.19 -3.42
C PHE A 549 14.78 18.28 -3.07
N LEU A 550 15.59 17.36 -3.61
CA LEU A 550 17.05 17.35 -3.43
C LEU A 550 17.72 18.59 -4.04
N LEU A 551 17.26 19.06 -5.21
CA LEU A 551 17.76 20.30 -5.84
C LEU A 551 17.57 21.53 -4.94
N PHE A 552 16.51 21.54 -4.14
CA PHE A 552 16.18 22.61 -3.21
C PHE A 552 16.61 22.34 -1.76
N SER A 553 17.55 21.42 -1.52
CA SER A 553 18.10 21.06 -0.19
C SER A 553 18.93 22.15 0.50
N CYS A 554 19.13 23.30 -0.14
CA CYS A 554 20.03 24.39 0.29
C CYS A 554 21.54 24.08 0.30
N TYR A 555 21.97 22.84 0.05
CA TYR A 555 23.39 22.53 -0.15
C TYR A 555 23.90 23.00 -1.53
N LEU A 556 23.17 22.71 -2.60
CA LEU A 556 23.57 23.05 -3.98
C LEU A 556 23.45 24.55 -4.28
N ILE A 557 22.32 25.15 -3.88
CA ILE A 557 22.04 26.58 -4.04
C ILE A 557 21.49 27.07 -2.70
N LYS A 558 22.11 28.10 -2.12
CA LYS A 558 21.66 28.67 -0.84
C LYS A 558 20.29 29.31 -0.99
N PHE A 559 19.49 29.28 0.07
CA PHE A 559 18.11 29.79 0.05
C PHE A 559 18.01 31.27 -0.35
N ALA A 560 18.98 32.09 0.07
CA ALA A 560 19.04 33.52 -0.27
C ALA A 560 19.23 33.77 -1.78
N ASP A 561 19.99 32.90 -2.44
CA ASP A 561 20.39 33.02 -3.85
C ASP A 561 19.35 32.42 -4.82
N ILE A 562 18.31 31.75 -4.31
CA ILE A 562 17.23 31.20 -5.13
C ILE A 562 16.41 32.35 -5.75
N PRO A 563 16.17 32.36 -7.07
CA PRO A 563 15.32 33.35 -7.72
C PRO A 563 13.92 33.40 -7.10
N PHE A 564 13.33 34.59 -6.99
CA PHE A 564 12.07 34.80 -6.24
C PHE A 564 10.93 33.86 -6.68
N TYR A 565 10.86 33.52 -7.97
CA TYR A 565 9.83 32.67 -8.56
C TYR A 565 9.99 31.17 -8.20
N LEU A 566 11.19 30.71 -7.82
CA LEU A 566 11.44 29.33 -7.38
C LEU A 566 11.45 29.17 -5.84
N LYS A 567 11.46 30.27 -5.08
CA LYS A 567 11.44 30.22 -3.60
C LYS A 567 10.29 29.38 -3.01
N PRO A 568 9.06 29.38 -3.56
CA PRO A 568 7.99 28.50 -3.07
C PRO A 568 8.32 27.01 -3.11
N LEU A 569 9.03 26.55 -4.16
CA LEU A 569 9.47 25.15 -4.27
C LEU A 569 10.55 24.81 -3.23
N GLY A 570 11.34 25.81 -2.83
CA GLY A 570 12.28 25.69 -1.72
C GLY A 570 11.60 25.39 -0.38
N TYR A 571 10.48 26.04 -0.08
CA TYR A 571 9.70 25.75 1.14
C TYR A 571 8.99 24.40 1.09
N LEU A 572 8.78 23.83 -0.10
CA LEU A 572 8.19 22.50 -0.27
C LEU A 572 9.19 21.36 0.00
N SER A 573 10.50 21.66 0.01
CA SER A 573 11.52 20.63 0.15
C SER A 573 11.71 20.19 1.61
N TYR A 574 11.42 18.92 1.88
CA TYR A 574 11.77 18.30 3.17
C TYR A 574 13.29 18.14 3.34
N PHE A 575 14.07 18.06 2.25
CA PHE A 575 15.53 18.04 2.31
C PHE A 575 16.10 19.36 2.86
N LYS A 576 15.47 20.50 2.54
CA LYS A 576 15.88 21.79 3.11
C LYS A 576 15.83 21.74 4.64
N TYR A 577 14.67 21.38 5.20
CA TYR A 577 14.46 21.40 6.64
C TYR A 577 15.34 20.37 7.37
N ALA A 578 15.52 19.19 6.78
CA ALA A 578 16.41 18.17 7.33
C ALA A 578 17.89 18.60 7.28
N PHE A 579 18.34 19.19 6.17
CA PHE A 579 19.69 19.73 6.08
C PHE A 579 19.94 20.83 7.12
N GLU A 580 19.05 21.82 7.24
CA GLU A 580 19.15 22.89 8.25
C GLU A 580 19.19 22.33 9.69
N CYS A 581 18.37 21.32 10.02
CA CYS A 581 18.42 20.63 11.31
C CYS A 581 19.80 20.00 11.59
N ILE A 582 20.37 19.32 10.58
CA ILE A 582 21.69 18.70 10.72
C ILE A 582 22.78 19.77 10.90
N LEU A 583 22.70 20.90 10.19
CA LEU A 583 23.64 22.01 10.37
C LEU A 583 23.58 22.58 11.78
N ILE A 584 22.39 22.79 12.33
CA ILE A 584 22.21 23.28 13.71
C ILE A 584 22.74 22.25 14.71
N ALA A 585 22.44 20.95 14.53
CA ALA A 585 22.90 19.88 15.42
C ALA A 585 24.44 19.73 15.41
N VAL A 586 25.08 19.87 14.25
CA VAL A 586 26.53 19.70 14.10
C VAL A 586 27.30 20.97 14.46
N PHE A 587 26.86 22.16 13.99
CA PHE A 587 27.63 23.41 14.10
C PHE A 587 27.10 24.42 15.13
N GLY A 588 25.87 24.24 15.64
CA GLY A 588 25.28 25.11 16.66
C GLY A 588 25.43 24.60 18.08
N MET A 589 24.51 25.03 18.95
CA MET A 589 24.37 24.64 20.35
C MET A 589 25.66 24.88 21.16
N ASP A 590 26.22 26.09 21.05
CA ASP A 590 27.45 26.51 21.73
C ASP A 590 28.65 25.54 21.57
N ARG A 591 28.87 25.02 20.34
CA ARG A 591 29.95 24.04 20.07
C ARG A 591 31.33 24.46 20.55
N CYS A 592 31.67 25.74 20.37
CA CYS A 592 32.99 26.26 20.68
C CYS A 592 33.11 26.78 22.13
N GLY A 593 32.04 26.69 22.93
CA GLY A 593 31.96 27.27 24.26
C GLY A 593 31.73 28.78 24.26
N SER A 594 31.13 29.29 25.33
CA SER A 594 30.78 30.71 25.51
C SER A 594 32.02 31.62 25.63
N GLU A 595 33.15 31.09 26.10
CA GLU A 595 34.40 31.84 26.22
C GLU A 595 34.97 32.32 24.88
N VAL A 596 34.77 31.54 23.81
CA VAL A 596 35.32 31.83 22.48
C VAL A 596 34.73 33.12 21.90
N GLY A 597 33.43 33.36 22.12
CA GLY A 597 32.76 34.58 21.67
C GLY A 597 33.33 35.83 22.32
N THR A 598 33.53 35.82 23.64
CA THR A 598 34.15 36.94 24.38
C THR A 598 35.58 37.21 23.93
N LYS A 599 36.41 36.18 23.76
CA LYS A 599 37.80 36.28 23.27
C LYS A 599 37.85 36.87 21.85
N LEU A 600 36.94 36.45 20.98
CA LEU A 600 36.90 36.94 19.59
C LEU A 600 36.41 38.39 19.51
N LEU A 601 35.48 38.80 20.37
CA LEU A 601 35.03 40.18 20.50
C LEU A 601 36.16 41.11 20.99
N MET A 602 36.98 40.65 21.93
CA MET A 602 38.18 41.40 22.38
C MET A 602 39.18 41.59 21.23
N ILE A 603 39.48 40.53 20.47
CA ILE A 603 40.40 40.61 19.32
C ILE A 603 39.84 41.54 18.24
N LYS A 604 38.55 41.44 17.92
CA LYS A 604 37.91 42.32 16.94
C LYS A 604 38.07 43.79 17.34
N ARG A 605 37.81 44.13 18.61
CA ARG A 605 38.00 45.49 19.13
C ARG A 605 39.46 45.95 19.07
N GLN A 606 40.41 45.08 19.40
CA GLN A 606 41.84 45.38 19.30
C GLN A 606 42.28 45.67 17.86
N VAL A 607 41.81 44.88 16.88
CA VAL A 607 42.14 45.10 15.47
C VAL A 607 41.49 46.37 14.93
N ILE A 608 40.23 46.64 15.27
CA ILE A 608 39.55 47.91 14.89
C ILE A 608 40.34 49.10 15.46
N PHE A 609 40.71 49.06 16.75
CA PHE A 609 41.49 50.12 17.37
C PHE A 609 42.86 50.30 16.69
N PHE A 610 43.56 49.21 16.39
CA PHE A 610 44.84 49.25 15.68
C PHE A 610 44.69 49.87 14.29
N LEU A 611 43.72 49.43 13.49
CA LEU A 611 43.49 49.96 12.14
C LEU A 611 43.08 51.44 12.19
N ASN A 612 42.14 51.82 13.07
CA ASN A 612 41.75 53.22 13.26
C ASN A 612 42.96 54.08 13.61
N SER A 613 43.84 53.61 14.52
CA SER A 613 45.05 54.34 14.88
C SER A 613 46.05 54.46 13.71
N LEU A 614 46.19 53.41 12.90
CA LEU A 614 47.08 53.37 11.73
C LEU A 614 46.58 54.30 10.62
N PHE A 615 45.28 54.31 10.34
CA PHE A 615 44.68 55.19 9.33
C PHE A 615 44.72 56.65 9.75
N LEU A 616 44.39 56.97 11.01
CA LEU A 616 44.47 58.34 11.53
C LEU A 616 45.91 58.87 11.53
N HIS A 617 46.89 58.01 11.84
CA HIS A 617 48.31 58.38 11.79
C HIS A 617 48.82 58.53 10.34
N GLY A 618 48.42 57.63 9.44
CA GLY A 618 48.79 57.67 8.02
C GLY A 618 48.21 58.86 7.25
N LEU A 619 47.07 59.40 7.68
CA LEU A 619 46.45 60.59 7.08
C LEU A 619 47.04 61.91 7.61
N ASN A 620 48.01 61.87 8.54
CA ASN A 620 48.74 63.03 9.09
C ASN A 620 47.86 64.25 9.39
N VAL A 621 46.67 64.02 9.97
CA VAL A 621 45.68 65.07 10.23
C VAL A 621 46.18 65.94 11.39
N LYS A 622 46.85 67.04 11.06
CA LYS A 622 47.30 68.08 12.01
C LYS A 622 46.42 69.35 12.04
N GLY A 623 45.22 69.30 11.45
CA GLY A 623 44.32 70.46 11.33
C GLY A 623 43.21 70.53 12.39
N GLU A 624 42.86 71.76 12.78
CA GLU A 624 41.87 72.17 13.80
C GLU A 624 40.41 72.22 13.30
N ASP A 625 40.06 71.58 12.17
CA ASP A 625 38.68 71.53 11.68
C ASP A 625 37.95 70.26 12.14
N ASP A 626 36.97 70.41 13.03
CA ASP A 626 36.22 69.31 13.64
C ASP A 626 35.26 68.60 12.66
N ASP A 627 34.72 69.32 11.66
CA ASP A 627 33.86 68.73 10.62
C ASP A 627 34.63 67.80 9.67
N LEU A 628 35.88 68.17 9.33
CA LEU A 628 36.77 67.36 8.50
C LEU A 628 37.21 66.10 9.25
N LYS A 629 37.47 66.20 10.57
CA LYS A 629 37.74 65.04 11.44
C LYS A 629 36.55 64.10 11.52
N TYR A 630 35.32 64.62 11.61
CA TYR A 630 34.11 63.78 11.67
C TYR A 630 33.86 63.03 10.36
N LEU A 631 34.00 63.70 9.21
CA LEU A 631 33.84 63.08 7.89
C LEU A 631 34.92 62.02 7.62
N LEU A 632 36.19 62.36 7.92
CA LEU A 632 37.33 61.45 7.81
C LEU A 632 37.17 60.26 8.76
N LYS A 633 36.67 60.47 9.98
CA LYS A 633 36.40 59.40 10.94
C LYS A 633 35.36 58.41 10.42
N ASN A 634 34.23 58.88 9.87
CA ASN A 634 33.22 58.01 9.29
C ASN A 634 33.71 57.25 8.04
N THR A 635 34.57 57.86 7.22
CA THR A 635 35.18 57.17 6.06
C THR A 635 36.26 56.17 6.50
N THR A 636 37.08 56.50 7.51
CA THR A 636 38.04 55.55 8.08
C THR A 636 37.34 54.41 8.78
N ASP A 637 36.28 54.67 9.55
CA ASP A 637 35.50 53.63 10.24
C ASP A 637 34.87 52.68 9.21
N SER A 638 34.32 53.20 8.10
CA SER A 638 33.81 52.38 6.98
C SER A 638 34.91 51.55 6.30
N MET A 639 36.09 52.13 6.04
CA MET A 639 37.22 51.39 5.46
C MET A 639 37.76 50.32 6.41
N VAL A 640 37.78 50.62 7.71
CA VAL A 640 38.20 49.70 8.77
C VAL A 640 37.20 48.57 8.90
N ASP A 641 35.90 48.83 8.84
CA ASP A 641 34.87 47.79 8.81
C ASP A 641 34.98 46.89 7.58
N ILE A 642 35.30 47.44 6.41
CA ILE A 642 35.57 46.64 5.19
C ILE A 642 36.84 45.78 5.38
N ALA A 643 37.92 46.34 5.91
CA ALA A 643 39.16 45.61 6.15
C ALA A 643 38.99 44.50 7.21
N VAL A 644 38.22 44.78 8.27
CA VAL A 644 37.92 43.84 9.35
C VAL A 644 36.99 42.73 8.88
N SER A 645 35.99 43.02 8.06
CA SER A 645 35.07 42.00 7.49
C SER A 645 35.76 41.05 6.51
N GLN A 646 36.79 41.50 5.79
CA GLN A 646 37.62 40.60 4.97
C GLN A 646 38.53 39.71 5.81
N PHE A 647 38.95 40.18 6.99
CA PHE A 647 39.86 39.47 7.87
C PHE A 647 39.15 38.48 8.81
N PHE A 648 37.98 38.87 9.35
CA PHE A 648 37.18 38.08 10.27
C PHE A 648 35.91 37.56 9.60
N ILE A 649 35.92 36.26 9.28
CA ILE A 649 34.74 35.51 8.80
C ILE A 649 33.81 35.11 9.96
N TYR A 650 34.27 35.33 11.19
CA TYR A 650 33.60 34.96 12.42
C TYR A 650 32.84 36.17 12.96
N GLU A 651 31.51 36.16 12.85
CA GLU A 651 30.69 37.19 13.47
C GLU A 651 30.35 36.80 14.92
N VAL A 652 30.36 37.81 15.78
CA VAL A 652 30.00 37.70 17.19
C VAL A 652 28.92 38.74 17.44
N THR A 653 27.85 38.30 18.08
CA THR A 653 26.79 39.19 18.55
C THR A 653 27.32 40.13 19.64
N ASP A 654 26.72 41.30 19.82
CA ASP A 654 27.14 42.25 20.86
C ASP A 654 27.04 41.67 22.27
N GLU A 655 26.19 40.65 22.47
CA GLU A 655 26.06 39.86 23.69
C GLU A 655 27.19 38.85 23.92
N GLY A 656 28.15 38.74 23.01
CA GLY A 656 29.29 37.83 23.11
C GLY A 656 29.00 36.38 22.74
N LYS A 657 27.84 36.06 22.14
CA LYS A 657 27.57 34.73 21.60
C LYS A 657 28.23 34.55 20.23
N TYR A 658 28.93 33.43 20.08
CA TYR A 658 29.62 33.04 18.86
C TYR A 658 28.70 32.20 17.98
N ASN A 659 28.43 32.68 16.75
CA ASN A 659 27.75 31.90 15.74
C ASN A 659 28.79 31.30 14.78
N SER A 660 28.66 30.00 14.50
CA SER A 660 29.51 29.35 13.50
C SER A 660 29.34 30.04 12.13
N PRO A 661 30.43 30.23 11.35
CA PRO A 661 30.36 30.76 9.99
C PRO A 661 29.36 30.02 9.09
N VAL A 662 29.15 28.73 9.36
CA VAL A 662 28.15 27.92 8.66
C VAL A 662 26.75 28.45 8.94
N LEU A 663 26.36 28.61 10.21
CA LEU A 663 25.03 29.08 10.58
C LEU A 663 24.74 30.49 10.05
N ILE A 664 25.73 31.38 10.09
CA ILE A 664 25.63 32.73 9.52
C ILE A 664 25.39 32.66 8.01
N SER A 665 26.17 31.84 7.31
CA SER A 665 26.09 31.72 5.84
C SER A 665 24.77 31.14 5.32
N TYR A 666 24.02 30.47 6.20
CA TYR A 666 22.67 29.93 5.96
C TYR A 666 21.57 30.72 6.68
N SER A 667 21.92 31.78 7.41
CA SER A 667 21.00 32.60 8.21
C SER A 667 20.15 31.77 9.19
N LEU A 668 20.77 30.80 9.85
CA LEU A 668 20.11 29.87 10.77
C LEU A 668 20.21 30.30 12.23
N THR A 669 19.13 30.10 12.97
CA THR A 669 19.07 30.26 14.44
C THR A 669 18.79 28.92 15.13
N GLU A 670 19.15 28.79 16.40
CA GLU A 670 19.02 27.51 17.12
C GLU A 670 17.53 27.11 17.32
N ASP A 671 16.64 28.09 17.53
CA ASP A 671 15.19 27.86 17.71
C ASP A 671 14.53 27.26 16.45
N GLN A 672 15.11 27.48 15.27
CA GLN A 672 14.60 26.91 14.02
C GLN A 672 14.70 25.39 13.99
N PHE A 673 15.54 24.76 14.82
CA PHE A 673 15.67 23.31 14.85
C PHE A 673 14.33 22.62 15.15
N TRP A 674 13.65 23.03 16.22
CA TRP A 674 12.37 22.43 16.61
C TRP A 674 11.25 22.76 15.62
N THR A 675 11.30 23.95 15.04
CA THR A 675 10.37 24.35 13.97
C THR A 675 10.53 23.47 12.74
N ASN A 676 11.76 23.19 12.32
CA ASN A 676 12.03 22.32 11.19
C ASN A 676 11.66 20.85 11.47
N ILE A 677 11.92 20.34 12.68
CA ILE A 677 11.47 19.00 13.10
C ILE A 677 9.95 18.87 13.07
N THR A 678 9.21 19.85 13.58
CA THR A 678 7.74 19.84 13.54
C THR A 678 7.21 19.88 12.10
N LEU A 679 7.84 20.66 11.21
CA LEU A 679 7.52 20.64 9.78
C LEU A 679 7.78 19.27 9.13
N LEU A 680 8.89 18.60 9.44
CA LEU A 680 9.18 17.24 8.95
C LEU A 680 8.13 16.23 9.41
N ILE A 681 7.65 16.34 10.65
CA ILE A 681 6.57 15.49 11.18
C ILE A 681 5.25 15.77 10.45
N ILE A 682 4.92 17.04 10.18
CA ILE A 682 3.73 17.41 9.40
C ILE A 682 3.83 16.82 7.98
N TYR A 683 5.00 16.92 7.33
CA TYR A 683 5.25 16.30 6.02
C TYR A 683 4.99 14.80 6.04
N LEU A 684 5.50 14.11 7.06
CA LEU A 684 5.30 12.68 7.22
C LEU A 684 3.80 12.32 7.33
N ILE A 685 3.03 13.06 8.13
CA ILE A 685 1.60 12.84 8.31
C ILE A 685 0.84 13.07 7.00
N VAL A 686 1.10 14.18 6.31
CA VAL A 686 0.43 14.54 5.05
C VAL A 686 0.73 13.51 3.96
N LEU A 687 1.99 13.11 3.78
CA LEU A 687 2.38 12.10 2.79
C LEU A 687 1.77 10.73 3.10
N ARG A 688 1.67 10.34 4.39
CA ARG A 688 1.02 9.08 4.78
C ARG A 688 -0.47 9.10 4.51
N PHE A 689 -1.12 10.22 4.79
CA PHE A 689 -2.54 10.41 4.46
C PHE A 689 -2.78 10.32 2.95
N MET A 690 -1.94 10.98 2.13
CA MET A 690 -2.02 10.90 0.67
C MET A 690 -1.83 9.47 0.15
N SER A 691 -0.86 8.74 0.69
CA SER A 691 -0.63 7.32 0.36
C SER A 691 -1.84 6.45 0.70
N LEU A 692 -2.45 6.66 1.88
CA LEU A 692 -3.67 5.98 2.30
C LEU A 692 -4.85 6.28 1.36
N VAL A 693 -5.06 7.53 0.97
CA VAL A 693 -6.16 7.92 0.07
C VAL A 693 -6.00 7.25 -1.31
N ILE A 694 -4.78 7.18 -1.84
CA ILE A 694 -4.50 6.52 -3.12
C ILE A 694 -4.75 5.01 -3.01
N LEU A 695 -4.28 4.37 -1.92
CA LEU A 695 -4.52 2.95 -1.68
C LEU A 695 -6.02 2.65 -1.55
N LEU A 696 -6.76 3.47 -0.79
CA LEU A 696 -8.21 3.37 -0.67
C LEU A 696 -8.87 3.46 -2.05
N LYS A 697 -8.53 4.47 -2.86
CA LYS A 697 -9.06 4.61 -4.21
C LYS A 697 -8.80 3.39 -5.08
N GLN A 698 -7.61 2.78 -5.01
CA GLN A 698 -7.30 1.57 -5.75
C GLN A 698 -8.09 0.35 -5.29
N THR A 699 -8.33 0.21 -3.99
CA THR A 699 -9.16 -0.87 -3.45
C THR A 699 -10.65 -0.66 -3.72
N THR A 700 -11.13 0.59 -3.76
CA THR A 700 -12.53 0.92 -4.05
C THR A 700 -12.85 0.78 -5.54
N ILE A 701 -11.90 0.97 -6.47
CA ILE A 701 -12.11 0.67 -7.90
C ILE A 701 -12.40 -0.83 -8.14
N TYR A 702 -12.00 -1.69 -7.20
CA TYR A 702 -12.27 -3.13 -7.23
C TYR A 702 -13.63 -3.52 -6.62
N LYS A 703 -14.30 -2.58 -5.93
CA LYS A 703 -15.68 -2.70 -5.40
C LYS A 703 -16.66 -1.96 -6.31
#